data_AF-G0J2X2-F1
#
_entry.id   AF-G0J2X2-F1
#
_cell.length_a   1.000
_cell.length_b   1.000
_cell.length_c   1.000
_cell.angle_alpha   90.00
_cell.angle_beta   90.00
_cell.angle_gamma   90.00
#
_symmetry.space_group_name_H-M   'P 1'
#
loop_
_entity.id
_entity.type
_entity.pdbx_description
1 polymer ?
#
loop_
_entity_poly.entity_id
_entity_poly.type
_entity_poly.pdbx_seq_one_letter_code
_entity_poly.pdbx_strand_id
1 'polypeptide(L)'
;MSTQEELSYKSTCSYCGVGCGLIVKKDKKGQISLKGDPDHPVNKGMLCSKGMNLNYVVADDSDRLLQPQMRWGKSHPLEKVEWDIALERASAVFKSIIAKHGPDAVAFYVSGQCLTEEYYLVNKLTKGFLKTNNIDTNSRLCMSSAVMGYIKTLGEDSVPISYEDIELADCFFVAGANPAWCHPILWRRIEQHKEENPEVKIIVADPRATQSCSIADLHLQLNPGTDEILFLAIGRCIIEQGDIDLSFIKNHTDGFDAYRDQVMTTTLKEASEICGVSIEEIKLAASYIGNAKAFLSLWTMGLNQSADGVNKNLALIDLNLITGNIGKPGAGPFSLTGQPNAMGGREVGGMATLLACHRNLNNPEHRKEVADFWGVDKISPNPGKTATQIFEGLEDGSIKAIWVICTNPLVSMPEARKVENALKKARFVVVQDISNKNETIPYADLVLPAAGWGEKEGTMTNSERRISHLSQFKSPPGEALPDAEILIQFAKKMKFSGFEFNNMAEVYAEYCQLTKNTNIDISGLDYDYLKHQGTVQWPFLNKTQGGTKRLFTDRKFYTPNNRAQILTSGLKNSYEKATPEFPLILTTGRIRDQWHTMTRTGKVNKLNSHIPSPFLEIHPDDAKARGVKEGDTVLVSGLRGEVRVHAQITDKIKKGMVFIPMHWGKILGNDFARANNLTGNSLDPVSKQPDFKYSVVQVALYKTVKQKIVIIGAGAAAYRFINTYREFNQKDEIHVFSKEKHPFYNRVLLPDYVNAHKNWNDLLKFKSPADMDKLNIKLYVENGIESIDRSNKTVTDEKGKVHHYGTLILATGSRAFVPPDAPMHLPGVFTMRNRKDADDLKKYLNYKGHVLIAGGGLLGLELAAALREIDMQVTIVQLGSRLMERQLDPMASSLLRERLEEMGVQLFMNNQLSLLESHGDNKNITANLKSGQSIACNAIVYAIGTRPNIELGKSTGLICGRGIKVNDYLQTSDPDIFAMGEIAEHKGKLNGITAAAESQADTASRFINGDLLSTYKGSVPMNILKFADLDLCSIGIPEKPANAEGYEEILLIDTAQTYYKKCIVFKDRLVGAILMGDKSEFAEFKKLIEEKTELSSKRQELLRGSSTKEEVIGEVVCSCGQVGKGNITKAIQSGCKEFRALCQQTGAGLGCGSCKPEVKEILDEARMATIQV
;
A
#
# COMPACT_ATOMS: atom_id res chain seq x y z
N MET A 1 12.45 -3.96 -44.52
CA MET A 1 11.98 -3.89 -43.11
C MET A 1 10.90 -2.82 -43.05
N SER A 2 9.63 -3.23 -42.98
CA SER A 2 8.47 -2.34 -42.94
C SER A 2 8.46 -1.57 -41.61
N THR A 3 8.34 -0.24 -41.70
CA THR A 3 8.16 0.69 -40.59
C THR A 3 6.76 0.54 -40.00
N GLN A 4 6.57 -0.40 -39.08
CA GLN A 4 5.37 -0.39 -38.22
C GLN A 4 5.47 0.77 -37.22
N GLU A 5 4.50 1.68 -37.28
CA GLU A 5 4.40 2.91 -36.49
C GLU A 5 4.11 2.65 -34.99
N GLU A 6 4.45 3.62 -34.14
CA GLU A 6 4.06 3.64 -32.72
C GLU A 6 2.54 3.78 -32.61
N LEU A 7 1.86 2.82 -31.94
CA LEU A 7 0.40 2.85 -31.80
C LEU A 7 0.00 3.72 -30.60
N SER A 8 -0.94 4.64 -30.83
CA SER A 8 -1.48 5.57 -29.84
C SER A 8 -2.98 5.36 -29.65
N TYR A 9 -3.45 5.30 -28.42
CA TYR A 9 -4.83 5.05 -28.04
C TYR A 9 -5.34 6.15 -27.11
N LYS A 10 -6.57 6.63 -27.33
CA LYS A 10 -7.30 7.43 -26.34
C LYS A 10 -8.10 6.52 -25.42
N SER A 11 -8.08 6.80 -24.12
CA SER A 11 -8.79 6.04 -23.10
C SER A 11 -9.12 6.94 -21.89
N THR A 12 -9.76 6.37 -20.87
CA THR A 12 -10.13 7.07 -19.64
C THR A 12 -9.57 6.36 -18.41
N CYS A 13 -9.15 7.14 -17.41
CA CYS A 13 -8.67 6.64 -16.14
C CYS A 13 -9.75 5.83 -15.40
N SER A 14 -9.40 4.64 -14.94
CA SER A 14 -10.32 3.69 -14.28
C SER A 14 -10.22 3.71 -12.75
N TYR A 15 -9.93 4.86 -12.14
CA TYR A 15 -9.86 5.02 -10.68
C TYR A 15 -11.07 5.77 -10.11
N CYS A 16 -10.97 7.07 -9.83
CA CYS A 16 -12.09 7.82 -9.26
C CYS A 16 -13.15 8.18 -10.31
N GLY A 17 -14.34 8.56 -9.86
CA GLY A 17 -15.47 8.99 -10.70
C GLY A 17 -15.27 10.31 -11.45
N VAL A 18 -14.03 10.80 -11.61
CA VAL A 18 -13.73 12.03 -12.36
C VAL A 18 -13.71 11.76 -13.86
N GLY A 19 -13.17 10.62 -14.31
CA GLY A 19 -13.09 10.29 -15.73
C GLY A 19 -12.02 11.07 -16.51
N CYS A 20 -10.79 11.16 -15.98
CA CYS A 20 -9.68 11.82 -16.68
C CYS A 20 -9.31 11.11 -17.99
N GLY A 21 -9.15 11.87 -19.07
CA GLY A 21 -8.68 11.37 -20.37
C GLY A 21 -7.18 11.06 -20.38
N LEU A 22 -6.83 9.99 -21.09
CA LEU A 22 -5.48 9.44 -21.20
C LEU A 22 -5.12 9.22 -22.67
N ILE A 23 -3.87 9.55 -23.02
CA ILE A 23 -3.22 9.07 -24.24
C ILE A 23 -2.24 7.97 -23.83
N VAL A 24 -2.46 6.77 -24.35
CA VAL A 24 -1.65 5.58 -24.10
C VAL A 24 -0.83 5.28 -25.35
N LYS A 25 0.49 5.15 -25.20
CA LYS A 25 1.40 4.77 -26.27
C LYS A 25 1.97 3.39 -25.99
N LYS A 26 1.98 2.55 -27.03
CA LYS A 26 2.59 1.22 -27.00
C LYS A 26 3.76 1.20 -27.99
N ASP A 27 4.96 0.98 -27.48
CA ASP A 27 6.16 0.91 -28.30
C ASP A 27 6.30 -0.45 -29.02
N LYS A 28 7.35 -0.58 -29.82
CA LYS A 28 7.65 -1.80 -30.59
C LYS A 28 7.96 -3.03 -29.73
N LYS A 29 8.36 -2.83 -28.46
CA LYS A 29 8.61 -3.89 -27.48
C LYS A 29 7.37 -4.21 -26.63
N GLY A 30 6.25 -3.55 -26.91
CA GLY A 30 5.00 -3.68 -26.16
C GLY A 30 5.00 -2.92 -24.83
N GLN A 31 6.00 -2.08 -24.56
CA GLN A 31 6.05 -1.25 -23.37
C GLN A 31 4.99 -0.15 -23.46
N ILE A 32 4.26 0.02 -22.36
CA ILE A 32 3.17 1.00 -22.25
C ILE A 32 3.68 2.23 -21.52
N SER A 33 3.49 3.39 -22.14
CA SER A 33 3.59 4.70 -21.49
C SER A 33 2.26 5.42 -21.60
N LEU A 34 2.02 6.38 -20.71
CA LEU A 34 0.80 7.19 -20.73
C LEU A 34 1.09 8.62 -20.33
N LYS A 35 0.20 9.52 -20.77
CA LYS A 35 0.09 10.90 -20.33
C LYS A 35 -1.38 11.33 -20.29
N GLY A 36 -1.69 12.44 -19.64
CA GLY A 36 -3.03 13.02 -19.72
C GLY A 36 -3.31 13.52 -21.14
N ASP A 37 -4.55 13.37 -21.61
CA ASP A 37 -5.00 13.94 -22.87
C ASP A 37 -5.25 15.47 -22.70
N PRO A 38 -4.45 16.34 -23.36
CA PRO A 38 -4.65 17.79 -23.28
C PRO A 38 -6.01 18.25 -23.79
N ASP A 39 -6.58 17.52 -24.75
CA ASP A 39 -7.84 17.89 -25.42
C ASP A 39 -9.07 17.39 -24.65
N HIS A 40 -8.88 16.58 -23.60
CA HIS A 40 -9.99 16.00 -22.87
C HIS A 40 -10.60 17.00 -21.87
N PRO A 41 -11.91 17.29 -21.94
CA PRO A 41 -12.53 18.43 -21.23
C PRO A 41 -12.47 18.32 -19.70
N VAL A 42 -12.40 17.09 -19.19
CA VAL A 42 -12.37 16.83 -17.74
C VAL A 42 -11.07 17.31 -17.09
N ASN A 43 -9.93 16.87 -17.63
CA ASN A 43 -8.63 17.00 -16.95
C ASN A 43 -7.64 17.89 -17.68
N LYS A 44 -7.88 18.28 -18.94
CA LYS A 44 -7.05 19.23 -19.70
C LYS A 44 -5.55 18.85 -19.63
N GLY A 45 -5.22 17.57 -19.79
CA GLY A 45 -3.86 17.04 -19.70
C GLY A 45 -3.33 16.72 -18.29
N MET A 46 -4.00 17.15 -17.22
CA MET A 46 -3.56 16.88 -15.85
C MET A 46 -3.84 15.43 -15.42
N LEU A 47 -2.96 14.87 -14.58
CA LEU A 47 -3.15 13.57 -13.93
C LEU A 47 -2.71 13.60 -12.46
N CYS A 48 -3.38 12.82 -11.62
CA CYS A 48 -2.95 12.59 -10.24
C CYS A 48 -1.91 11.47 -10.16
N SER A 49 -1.28 11.28 -8.99
CA SER A 49 -0.28 10.23 -8.75
C SER A 49 -0.74 8.84 -9.23
N LYS A 50 -1.99 8.47 -8.94
CA LYS A 50 -2.58 7.20 -9.38
C LYS A 50 -2.69 7.11 -10.90
N GLY A 51 -3.18 8.16 -11.54
CA GLY A 51 -3.35 8.22 -13.00
C GLY A 51 -2.02 8.13 -13.75
N MET A 52 -1.00 8.87 -13.28
CA MET A 52 0.35 8.87 -13.88
C MET A 52 1.07 7.52 -13.82
N ASN A 53 0.72 6.67 -12.85
CA ASN A 53 1.36 5.37 -12.63
C ASN A 53 0.50 4.18 -13.07
N LEU A 54 -0.60 4.42 -13.80
CA LEU A 54 -1.53 3.37 -14.22
C LEU A 54 -0.87 2.37 -15.20
N ASN A 55 0.13 2.79 -15.97
CA ASN A 55 0.92 1.91 -16.85
C ASN A 55 1.68 0.83 -16.05
N TYR A 56 2.22 1.16 -14.87
CA TYR A 56 2.88 0.16 -14.01
C TYR A 56 1.90 -0.88 -13.46
N VAL A 57 0.65 -0.49 -13.22
CA VAL A 57 -0.41 -1.43 -12.80
C VAL A 57 -0.73 -2.46 -13.88
N VAL A 58 -0.74 -2.04 -15.14
CA VAL A 58 -1.01 -2.92 -16.30
C VAL A 58 0.22 -3.75 -16.70
N ALA A 59 1.42 -3.23 -16.48
CA ALA A 59 2.67 -3.92 -16.76
C ALA A 59 3.02 -5.01 -15.72
N ASP A 60 2.51 -4.88 -14.48
CA ASP A 60 2.72 -5.87 -13.42
C ASP A 60 1.63 -6.95 -13.43
N ASP A 61 2.04 -8.12 -13.90
CA ASP A 61 1.28 -9.36 -14.04
C ASP A 61 1.48 -10.34 -12.88
N SER A 62 2.28 -9.99 -11.86
CA SER A 62 2.70 -10.91 -10.79
C SER A 62 1.57 -11.48 -9.94
N ASP A 63 0.43 -10.79 -9.90
CA ASP A 63 -0.75 -11.16 -9.13
C ASP A 63 -1.97 -11.49 -10.00
N ARG A 64 -1.81 -11.61 -11.33
CA ARG A 64 -2.95 -11.85 -12.22
C ARG A 64 -3.52 -13.26 -12.08
N LEU A 65 -4.84 -13.36 -12.08
CA LEU A 65 -5.54 -14.61 -12.35
C LEU A 65 -5.47 -14.90 -13.85
N LEU A 66 -5.04 -16.11 -14.22
CA LEU A 66 -4.73 -16.46 -15.62
C LEU A 66 -5.64 -17.55 -16.18
N GLN A 67 -6.22 -18.40 -15.34
CA GLN A 67 -7.07 -19.54 -15.73
C GLN A 67 -8.18 -19.71 -14.70
N PRO A 68 -9.36 -20.23 -15.08
CA PRO A 68 -10.40 -20.59 -14.12
C PRO A 68 -9.87 -21.57 -13.07
N GLN A 69 -10.33 -21.40 -11.83
CA GLN A 69 -9.97 -22.31 -10.74
C GLN A 69 -11.23 -22.73 -9.98
N MET A 70 -11.29 -23.98 -9.56
CA MET A 70 -12.48 -24.54 -8.92
C MET A 70 -12.10 -25.45 -7.75
N ARG A 71 -12.97 -25.46 -6.72
CA ARG A 71 -12.94 -26.48 -5.66
C ARG A 71 -14.00 -27.54 -5.95
N TRP A 72 -13.60 -28.80 -5.93
CA TRP A 72 -14.55 -29.92 -6.04
C TRP A 72 -15.42 -30.11 -4.78
N GLY A 73 -14.91 -29.66 -3.62
CA GLY A 73 -15.61 -29.58 -2.35
C GLY A 73 -15.01 -28.49 -1.47
N LYS A 74 -15.74 -28.02 -0.46
CA LYS A 74 -15.33 -26.88 0.40
C LYS A 74 -13.96 -27.04 1.06
N SER A 75 -13.56 -28.27 1.38
CA SER A 75 -12.26 -28.60 1.99
C SER A 75 -11.13 -28.87 0.97
N HIS A 76 -11.46 -28.99 -0.32
CA HIS A 76 -10.47 -29.30 -1.36
C HIS A 76 -9.74 -28.02 -1.80
N PRO A 77 -8.47 -28.09 -2.25
CA PRO A 77 -7.77 -26.93 -2.81
C PRO A 77 -8.45 -26.40 -4.08
N LEU A 78 -8.13 -25.16 -4.46
CA LEU A 78 -8.47 -24.62 -5.78
C LEU A 78 -7.58 -25.27 -6.83
N GLU A 79 -8.18 -25.86 -7.85
CA GLU A 79 -7.49 -26.49 -8.96
C GLU A 79 -7.84 -25.78 -10.26
N LYS A 80 -6.86 -25.68 -11.17
CA LYS A 80 -7.07 -25.10 -12.50
C LYS A 80 -8.03 -25.97 -13.31
N VAL A 81 -8.96 -25.35 -14.02
CA VAL A 81 -9.93 -26.03 -14.88
C VAL A 81 -10.17 -25.25 -16.16
N GLU A 82 -10.65 -25.94 -17.18
CA GLU A 82 -11.09 -25.33 -18.44
C GLU A 82 -12.34 -24.46 -18.23
N TRP A 83 -12.48 -23.39 -19.01
CA TRP A 83 -13.64 -22.49 -18.99
C TRP A 83 -14.98 -23.22 -19.12
N ASP A 84 -15.06 -24.20 -20.00
CA ASP A 84 -16.31 -24.89 -20.28
C ASP A 84 -16.81 -25.68 -19.06
N ILE A 85 -15.88 -26.33 -18.34
CA ILE A 85 -16.14 -27.05 -17.09
C ILE A 85 -16.56 -26.08 -15.98
N ALA A 86 -15.84 -24.96 -15.85
CA ALA A 86 -16.12 -23.92 -14.86
C ALA A 86 -17.55 -23.36 -15.00
N LEU A 87 -17.93 -22.97 -16.21
CA LEU A 87 -19.26 -22.38 -16.48
C LEU A 87 -20.38 -23.42 -16.49
N GLU A 88 -20.10 -24.65 -16.92
CA GLU A 88 -21.05 -25.76 -16.78
C GLU A 88 -21.37 -26.01 -15.30
N ARG A 89 -20.36 -26.06 -14.43
CA ARG A 89 -20.55 -26.17 -12.98
C ARG A 89 -21.36 -25.02 -12.43
N ALA A 90 -20.99 -23.78 -12.74
CA ALA A 90 -21.70 -22.59 -12.26
C ALA A 90 -23.18 -22.64 -12.66
N SER A 91 -23.47 -22.91 -13.93
CA SER A 91 -24.85 -22.97 -14.45
C SER A 91 -25.65 -24.12 -13.81
N ALA A 92 -25.06 -25.29 -13.62
CA ALA A 92 -25.72 -26.43 -12.99
C ALA A 92 -26.06 -26.15 -11.51
N VAL A 93 -25.14 -25.53 -10.77
CA VAL A 93 -25.36 -25.17 -9.36
C VAL A 93 -26.42 -24.09 -9.23
N PHE A 94 -26.38 -23.04 -10.06
CA PHE A 94 -27.41 -22.00 -10.07
C PHE A 94 -28.78 -22.56 -10.41
N LYS A 95 -28.91 -23.37 -11.47
CA LYS A 95 -30.17 -24.06 -11.83
C LYS A 95 -30.71 -24.89 -10.67
N SER A 96 -29.85 -25.69 -10.03
CA SER A 96 -30.26 -26.54 -8.90
C SER A 96 -30.72 -25.72 -7.70
N ILE A 97 -30.01 -24.65 -7.34
CA ILE A 97 -30.38 -23.79 -6.22
C ILE A 97 -31.70 -23.08 -6.50
N ILE A 98 -31.86 -22.49 -7.69
CA ILE A 98 -33.08 -21.77 -8.09
C ILE A 98 -34.28 -22.72 -8.12
N ALA A 99 -34.12 -23.93 -8.69
CA ALA A 99 -35.19 -24.92 -8.74
C ALA A 99 -35.64 -25.38 -7.34
N LYS A 100 -34.71 -25.45 -6.37
CA LYS A 100 -34.99 -25.96 -5.01
C LYS A 100 -35.44 -24.88 -4.03
N HIS A 101 -34.92 -23.66 -4.13
CA HIS A 101 -35.09 -22.59 -3.12
C HIS A 101 -35.71 -21.31 -3.69
N GLY A 102 -36.00 -21.28 -5.00
CA GLY A 102 -36.49 -20.10 -5.69
C GLY A 102 -35.37 -19.17 -6.17
N PRO A 103 -35.71 -18.19 -7.03
CA PRO A 103 -34.73 -17.29 -7.65
C PRO A 103 -34.02 -16.39 -6.63
N ASP A 104 -34.68 -15.99 -5.55
CA ASP A 104 -34.09 -15.13 -4.51
C ASP A 104 -33.06 -15.84 -3.61
N ALA A 105 -32.76 -17.11 -3.88
CA ALA A 105 -31.69 -17.85 -3.21
C ALA A 105 -30.31 -17.64 -3.85
N VAL A 106 -30.20 -16.90 -4.95
CA VAL A 106 -28.94 -16.51 -5.58
C VAL A 106 -28.79 -14.99 -5.57
N ALA A 107 -27.55 -14.50 -5.57
CA ALA A 107 -27.27 -13.07 -5.56
C ALA A 107 -26.01 -12.71 -6.35
N PHE A 108 -25.96 -11.47 -6.85
CA PHE A 108 -24.79 -10.85 -7.47
C PHE A 108 -24.34 -9.64 -6.66
N TYR A 109 -23.04 -9.57 -6.37
CA TYR A 109 -22.42 -8.40 -5.75
C TYR A 109 -21.34 -7.85 -6.68
N VAL A 110 -21.65 -6.72 -7.32
CA VAL A 110 -20.82 -6.15 -8.40
C VAL A 110 -20.22 -4.79 -7.99
N SER A 111 -19.48 -4.15 -8.89
CA SER A 111 -18.68 -2.97 -8.54
C SER A 111 -18.80 -1.85 -9.55
N GLY A 112 -18.71 -0.59 -9.10
CA GLY A 112 -18.61 0.60 -9.95
C GLY A 112 -17.34 0.65 -10.81
N GLN A 113 -16.57 -0.43 -10.84
CA GLN A 113 -15.43 -0.66 -11.73
C GLN A 113 -15.83 -1.38 -13.03
N CYS A 114 -17.02 -2.00 -13.08
CA CYS A 114 -17.52 -2.64 -14.29
C CYS A 114 -17.77 -1.57 -15.37
N LEU A 115 -17.58 -1.94 -16.63
CA LEU A 115 -18.01 -1.14 -17.77
C LEU A 115 -19.54 -1.15 -17.87
N THR A 116 -20.12 -0.16 -18.54
CA THR A 116 -21.58 0.00 -18.62
C THR A 116 -22.24 -1.21 -19.27
N GLU A 117 -21.58 -1.82 -20.26
CA GLU A 117 -22.03 -3.02 -20.95
C GLU A 117 -22.07 -4.25 -20.02
N GLU A 118 -21.04 -4.39 -19.18
CA GLU A 118 -20.94 -5.47 -18.18
C GLU A 118 -22.04 -5.33 -17.13
N TYR A 119 -22.26 -4.10 -16.69
CA TYR A 119 -23.32 -3.70 -15.77
C TYR A 119 -24.71 -3.99 -16.35
N TYR A 120 -24.93 -3.65 -17.61
CA TYR A 120 -26.16 -3.92 -18.33
C TYR A 120 -26.43 -5.43 -18.42
N LEU A 121 -25.43 -6.21 -18.85
CA LEU A 121 -25.55 -7.67 -18.99
C LEU A 121 -25.88 -8.36 -17.66
N VAL A 122 -25.19 -8.02 -16.57
CA VAL A 122 -25.46 -8.64 -15.27
C VAL A 122 -26.83 -8.25 -14.73
N ASN A 123 -27.30 -7.02 -14.98
CA ASN A 123 -28.65 -6.60 -14.58
C ASN A 123 -29.73 -7.31 -15.41
N LYS A 124 -29.59 -7.35 -16.74
CA LYS A 124 -30.46 -8.09 -17.67
C LYS A 124 -30.57 -9.56 -17.26
N LEU A 125 -29.42 -10.22 -17.06
CA LEU A 125 -29.33 -11.60 -16.61
C LEU A 125 -30.06 -11.82 -15.28
N THR A 126 -29.79 -10.99 -14.27
CA THR A 126 -30.29 -11.21 -12.91
C THR A 126 -31.80 -10.95 -12.82
N LYS A 127 -32.26 -9.77 -13.26
CA LYS A 127 -33.67 -9.36 -13.11
C LYS A 127 -34.60 -9.98 -14.13
N GLY A 128 -34.15 -10.08 -15.39
CA GLY A 128 -34.95 -10.62 -16.48
C GLY A 128 -34.98 -12.15 -16.48
N PHE A 129 -33.80 -12.78 -16.48
CA PHE A 129 -33.70 -14.23 -16.77
C PHE A 129 -33.61 -15.11 -15.54
N LEU A 130 -32.83 -14.73 -14.52
CA LEU A 130 -32.82 -15.41 -13.23
C LEU A 130 -34.05 -15.06 -12.37
N LYS A 131 -34.81 -14.03 -12.76
CA LYS A 131 -36.06 -13.58 -12.14
C LYS A 131 -35.91 -13.22 -10.66
N THR A 132 -34.75 -12.68 -10.27
CA THR A 132 -34.50 -12.12 -8.93
C THR A 132 -33.97 -10.69 -9.03
N ASN A 133 -34.31 -9.85 -8.07
CA ASN A 133 -33.75 -8.51 -7.95
C ASN A 133 -32.50 -8.47 -7.04
N ASN A 134 -31.97 -9.62 -6.61
CA ASN A 134 -30.78 -9.75 -5.75
C ASN A 134 -29.47 -9.47 -6.51
N ILE A 135 -29.35 -8.26 -7.03
CA ILE A 135 -28.11 -7.67 -7.53
C ILE A 135 -27.90 -6.37 -6.77
N ASP A 136 -26.75 -6.21 -6.12
CA ASP A 136 -26.36 -4.90 -5.60
C ASP A 136 -24.88 -4.65 -5.82
N THR A 137 -24.45 -3.41 -5.56
CA THR A 137 -23.11 -2.97 -5.93
C THR A 137 -22.43 -2.21 -4.80
N ASN A 138 -21.11 -2.04 -4.89
CA ASN A 138 -20.38 -1.11 -4.02
C ASN A 138 -20.95 0.32 -4.04
N SER A 139 -21.70 0.73 -5.08
CA SER A 139 -22.39 2.02 -5.12
C SER A 139 -23.40 2.17 -3.97
N ARG A 140 -23.99 1.06 -3.46
CA ARG A 140 -24.80 1.06 -2.23
C ARG A 140 -24.02 1.57 -1.02
N LEU A 141 -22.74 1.22 -0.94
CA LEU A 141 -21.86 1.65 0.15
C LEU A 141 -21.39 3.10 -0.03
N CYS A 142 -21.64 3.71 -1.18
CA CYS A 142 -20.96 4.92 -1.62
C CYS A 142 -21.94 6.09 -1.84
N MET A 143 -22.93 5.94 -2.73
CA MET A 143 -23.71 7.06 -3.26
C MET A 143 -25.22 6.96 -3.04
N SER A 144 -25.75 5.85 -2.51
CA SER A 144 -27.20 5.62 -2.47
C SER A 144 -27.98 6.70 -1.72
N SER A 145 -27.40 7.34 -0.70
CA SER A 145 -28.03 8.47 -0.01
C SER A 145 -28.14 9.71 -0.89
N ALA A 146 -27.12 10.01 -1.71
CA ALA A 146 -27.16 11.11 -2.68
C ALA A 146 -28.16 10.85 -3.81
N VAL A 147 -28.22 9.62 -4.30
CA VAL A 147 -29.22 9.17 -5.28
C VAL A 147 -30.63 9.45 -4.78
N MET A 148 -30.93 9.07 -3.53
CA MET A 148 -32.23 9.34 -2.94
C MET A 148 -32.47 10.83 -2.69
N GLY A 149 -31.43 11.62 -2.39
CA GLY A 149 -31.52 13.08 -2.32
C GLY A 149 -31.96 13.70 -3.64
N TYR A 150 -31.32 13.33 -4.75
CA TYR A 150 -31.70 13.79 -6.09
C TYR A 150 -33.10 13.31 -6.49
N ILE A 151 -33.44 12.03 -6.30
CA ILE A 151 -34.77 11.50 -6.61
C ILE A 151 -35.87 12.26 -5.87
N LYS A 152 -35.66 12.54 -4.57
CA LYS A 152 -36.67 13.20 -3.74
C LYS A 152 -36.85 14.69 -4.08
N THR A 153 -35.77 15.38 -4.42
CA THR A 153 -35.78 16.84 -4.66
C THR A 153 -36.01 17.20 -6.13
N LEU A 154 -35.44 16.42 -7.06
CA LEU A 154 -35.42 16.69 -8.50
C LEU A 154 -36.22 15.66 -9.33
N GLY A 155 -36.69 14.58 -8.72
CA GLY A 155 -37.54 13.55 -9.34
C GLY A 155 -36.81 12.30 -9.82
N GLU A 156 -35.52 12.43 -10.18
CA GLU A 156 -34.66 11.32 -10.62
C GLU A 156 -33.22 11.49 -10.09
N ASP A 157 -32.37 10.47 -10.27
CA ASP A 157 -30.92 10.55 -10.00
C ASP A 157 -30.17 11.40 -11.06
N SER A 158 -30.54 12.68 -11.13
CA SER A 158 -30.09 13.60 -12.17
C SER A 158 -29.15 14.65 -11.59
N VAL A 159 -27.85 14.43 -11.77
CA VAL A 159 -26.82 15.41 -11.39
C VAL A 159 -27.00 16.66 -12.25
N PRO A 160 -27.22 17.87 -11.70
CA PRO A 160 -27.61 19.03 -12.51
C PRO A 160 -26.45 19.73 -13.24
N ILE A 161 -25.22 19.62 -12.72
CA ILE A 161 -24.09 20.46 -13.12
C ILE A 161 -23.25 19.89 -14.29
N SER A 162 -22.32 20.69 -14.79
CA SER A 162 -21.16 20.30 -15.58
C SER A 162 -19.87 20.64 -14.82
N TYR A 163 -18.76 19.96 -15.10
CA TYR A 163 -17.45 20.35 -14.56
C TYR A 163 -17.02 21.74 -15.03
N GLU A 164 -17.56 22.25 -16.14
CA GLU A 164 -17.38 23.66 -16.54
C GLU A 164 -17.96 24.66 -15.54
N ASP A 165 -18.83 24.22 -14.62
CA ASP A 165 -19.37 25.09 -13.56
C ASP A 165 -18.32 25.43 -12.51
N ILE A 166 -17.24 24.66 -12.39
CA ILE A 166 -16.15 24.96 -11.45
C ILE A 166 -15.54 26.33 -11.76
N GLU A 167 -15.24 26.61 -13.03
CA GLU A 167 -14.65 27.89 -13.43
C GLU A 167 -15.66 29.05 -13.45
N LEU A 168 -16.93 28.81 -13.13
CA LEU A 168 -18.00 29.82 -13.16
C LEU A 168 -18.60 30.12 -11.78
N ALA A 169 -18.25 29.33 -10.77
CA ALA A 169 -18.78 29.49 -9.41
C ALA A 169 -18.00 30.56 -8.64
N ASP A 170 -18.70 31.32 -7.80
CA ASP A 170 -18.12 32.29 -6.88
C ASP A 170 -18.20 31.84 -5.41
N CYS A 171 -18.94 30.77 -5.12
CA CYS A 171 -18.95 30.12 -3.82
C CYS A 171 -18.99 28.59 -3.94
N PHE A 172 -18.10 27.93 -3.19
CA PHE A 172 -18.05 26.47 -3.03
C PHE A 172 -18.34 26.08 -1.59
N PHE A 173 -19.25 25.12 -1.39
CA PHE A 173 -19.43 24.46 -0.10
C PHE A 173 -19.08 22.97 -0.20
N VAL A 174 -17.90 22.61 0.30
CA VAL A 174 -17.40 21.24 0.37
C VAL A 174 -17.85 20.59 1.67
N ALA A 175 -18.82 19.68 1.61
CA ALA A 175 -19.41 19.03 2.78
C ALA A 175 -19.05 17.54 2.85
N GLY A 176 -18.41 17.11 3.95
CA GLY A 176 -18.05 15.72 4.19
C GLY A 176 -17.20 15.10 3.08
N ALA A 177 -16.28 15.87 2.51
CA ALA A 177 -15.47 15.49 1.36
C ALA A 177 -14.03 16.02 1.44
N ASN A 178 -13.09 15.22 0.94
CA ASN A 178 -11.70 15.64 0.74
C ASN A 178 -11.32 15.51 -0.76
N PRO A 179 -11.87 16.38 -1.63
CA PRO A 179 -11.58 16.37 -3.06
C PRO A 179 -10.09 16.53 -3.38
N ALA A 180 -9.30 17.22 -2.55
CA ALA A 180 -7.84 17.35 -2.73
C ALA A 180 -7.13 15.99 -2.87
N TRP A 181 -7.60 14.96 -2.16
CA TRP A 181 -7.03 13.61 -2.21
C TRP A 181 -7.88 12.62 -3.00
N CYS A 182 -9.21 12.72 -2.91
CA CYS A 182 -10.13 11.75 -3.49
C CYS A 182 -10.47 12.08 -4.96
N HIS A 183 -10.50 13.36 -5.33
CA HIS A 183 -10.83 13.85 -6.66
C HIS A 183 -9.82 14.94 -7.11
N PRO A 184 -8.49 14.66 -7.12
CA PRO A 184 -7.48 15.72 -7.16
C PRO A 184 -7.56 16.63 -8.36
N ILE A 185 -8.03 16.14 -9.51
CA ILE A 185 -8.16 16.96 -10.73
C ILE A 185 -9.28 17.99 -10.61
N LEU A 186 -10.41 17.64 -9.98
CA LEU A 186 -11.47 18.63 -9.73
C LEU A 186 -10.99 19.67 -8.72
N TRP A 187 -10.28 19.24 -7.68
CA TRP A 187 -9.71 20.16 -6.69
C TRP A 187 -8.66 21.10 -7.30
N ARG A 188 -7.78 20.59 -8.17
CA ARG A 188 -6.79 21.41 -8.88
C ARG A 188 -7.45 22.50 -9.73
N ARG A 189 -8.61 22.23 -10.32
CA ARG A 189 -9.40 23.23 -11.04
C ARG A 189 -10.00 24.28 -10.11
N ILE A 190 -10.46 23.89 -8.92
CA ILE A 190 -10.92 24.83 -7.88
C ILE A 190 -9.76 25.68 -7.35
N GLU A 191 -8.60 25.08 -7.09
CA GLU A 191 -7.37 25.78 -6.67
C GLU A 191 -6.96 26.83 -7.70
N GLN A 192 -6.89 26.43 -8.98
CA GLN A 192 -6.59 27.36 -10.07
C GLN A 192 -7.62 28.47 -10.18
N HIS A 193 -8.91 28.15 -10.08
CA HIS A 193 -9.99 29.14 -10.15
C HIS A 193 -9.93 30.15 -9.00
N LYS A 194 -9.65 29.71 -7.77
CA LYS A 194 -9.46 30.57 -6.59
C LYS A 194 -8.17 31.41 -6.68
N GLU A 195 -7.11 30.87 -7.28
CA GLU A 195 -5.88 31.62 -7.55
C GLU A 195 -6.10 32.75 -8.56
N GLU A 196 -6.85 32.47 -9.63
CA GLU A 196 -7.24 33.45 -10.66
C GLU A 196 -8.29 34.46 -10.15
N ASN A 197 -9.14 34.05 -9.19
CA ASN A 197 -10.25 34.85 -8.65
C ASN A 197 -10.25 34.81 -7.10
N PRO A 198 -9.40 35.61 -6.42
CA PRO A 198 -9.20 35.54 -4.96
C PRO A 198 -10.47 35.76 -4.11
N GLU A 199 -11.48 36.43 -4.67
CA GLU A 199 -12.76 36.72 -4.02
C GLU A 199 -13.68 35.49 -3.87
N VAL A 200 -13.48 34.46 -4.69
CA VAL A 200 -14.24 33.19 -4.65
C VAL A 200 -14.22 32.62 -3.23
N LYS A 201 -15.37 32.26 -2.66
CA LYS A 201 -15.44 31.72 -1.29
C LYS A 201 -15.46 30.21 -1.25
N ILE A 202 -14.63 29.62 -0.39
CA ILE A 202 -14.57 28.17 -0.16
C ILE A 202 -14.90 27.88 1.31
N ILE A 203 -16.03 27.19 1.53
CA ILE A 203 -16.46 26.67 2.82
C ILE A 203 -16.18 25.17 2.83
N VAL A 204 -15.55 24.65 3.88
CA VAL A 204 -15.35 23.21 4.10
C VAL A 204 -16.02 22.80 5.41
N ALA A 205 -16.97 21.87 5.37
CA ALA A 205 -17.53 21.21 6.56
C ALA A 205 -17.01 19.78 6.66
N ASP A 206 -16.05 19.56 7.57
CA ASP A 206 -15.47 18.25 7.86
C ASP A 206 -14.92 18.27 9.29
N PRO A 207 -15.17 17.25 10.13
CA PRO A 207 -14.59 17.21 11.48
C PRO A 207 -13.06 17.11 11.48
N ARG A 208 -12.44 16.73 10.35
CA ARG A 208 -10.99 16.75 10.14
C ARG A 208 -10.61 17.97 9.30
N ALA A 209 -9.54 18.65 9.69
CA ALA A 209 -8.84 19.62 8.86
C ALA A 209 -8.08 18.87 7.75
N THR A 210 -8.82 18.49 6.71
CA THR A 210 -8.27 17.78 5.54
C THR A 210 -7.45 18.72 4.67
N GLN A 211 -6.80 18.18 3.64
CA GLN A 211 -6.03 18.98 2.69
C GLN A 211 -6.91 19.94 1.89
N SER A 212 -8.21 19.68 1.79
CA SER A 212 -9.13 20.62 1.16
C SER A 212 -9.32 21.90 2.01
N CYS A 213 -9.03 21.85 3.32
CA CYS A 213 -9.09 23.03 4.19
C CYS A 213 -7.92 24.01 3.98
N SER A 214 -6.86 23.65 3.26
CA SER A 214 -5.65 24.50 3.17
C SER A 214 -5.86 25.81 2.40
N ILE A 215 -6.90 25.88 1.57
CA ILE A 215 -7.30 27.08 0.82
C ILE A 215 -8.74 27.52 1.15
N ALA A 216 -9.34 26.95 2.20
CA ALA A 216 -10.70 27.30 2.60
C ALA A 216 -10.72 28.67 3.28
N ASP A 217 -11.69 29.51 2.92
CA ASP A 217 -11.99 30.76 3.63
C ASP A 217 -12.66 30.47 4.99
N LEU A 218 -13.37 29.34 5.10
CA LEU A 218 -14.06 28.91 6.31
C LEU A 218 -14.02 27.38 6.47
N HIS A 219 -13.51 26.90 7.60
CA HIS A 219 -13.57 25.49 7.99
C HIS A 219 -14.55 25.29 9.15
N LEU A 220 -15.69 24.65 8.87
CA LEU A 220 -16.69 24.26 9.85
C LEU A 220 -16.32 22.89 10.43
N GLN A 221 -15.52 22.87 11.49
CA GLN A 221 -15.08 21.63 12.14
C GLN A 221 -16.16 21.06 13.06
N LEU A 222 -17.24 20.54 12.49
CA LEU A 222 -18.42 20.05 13.21
C LEU A 222 -18.21 18.75 14.01
N ASN A 223 -19.13 18.48 14.94
CA ASN A 223 -19.30 17.18 15.58
C ASN A 223 -19.82 16.16 14.55
N PRO A 224 -19.28 14.93 14.50
CA PRO A 224 -19.76 13.91 13.57
C PRO A 224 -21.26 13.64 13.73
N GLY A 225 -21.97 13.49 12.62
CA GLY A 225 -23.38 13.15 12.63
C GLY A 225 -24.34 14.34 12.68
N THR A 226 -23.85 15.56 12.88
CA THR A 226 -24.69 16.76 13.05
C THR A 226 -24.83 17.61 11.78
N ASP A 227 -24.46 17.08 10.61
CA ASP A 227 -24.42 17.81 9.33
C ASP A 227 -25.78 18.42 8.96
N GLU A 228 -26.87 17.66 9.13
CA GLU A 228 -28.24 18.12 8.83
C GLU A 228 -28.60 19.36 9.66
N ILE A 229 -28.28 19.35 10.96
CA ILE A 229 -28.55 20.46 11.88
C ILE A 229 -27.75 21.70 11.46
N LEU A 230 -26.49 21.52 11.06
CA LEU A 230 -25.66 22.61 10.55
C LEU A 230 -26.28 23.24 9.30
N PHE A 231 -26.73 22.43 8.33
CA PHE A 231 -27.33 22.95 7.09
C PHE A 231 -28.67 23.64 7.35
N LEU A 232 -29.51 23.10 8.24
CA LEU A 232 -30.75 23.76 8.65
C LEU A 232 -30.48 25.10 9.35
N ALA A 233 -29.45 25.19 10.19
CA ALA A 233 -29.05 26.44 10.84
C ALA A 233 -28.52 27.48 9.84
N ILE A 234 -27.77 27.05 8.83
CA ILE A 234 -27.34 27.92 7.71
C ILE A 234 -28.58 28.40 6.93
N GLY A 235 -29.52 27.49 6.62
CA GLY A 235 -30.78 27.82 5.96
C GLY A 235 -31.60 28.84 6.74
N ARG A 236 -31.69 28.69 8.07
CA ARG A 236 -32.30 29.69 8.96
C ARG A 236 -31.67 31.07 8.76
N CYS A 237 -30.34 31.16 8.81
CA CYS A 237 -29.63 32.42 8.65
C CYS A 237 -29.88 33.07 7.29
N ILE A 238 -29.89 32.29 6.20
CA ILE A 238 -30.18 32.78 4.84
C ILE A 238 -31.61 33.38 4.78
N ILE A 239 -32.59 32.71 5.40
CA ILE A 239 -33.97 33.21 5.47
C ILE A 239 -34.05 34.50 6.30
N GLU A 240 -33.44 34.53 7.48
CA GLU A 240 -33.46 35.69 8.38
C GLU A 240 -32.77 36.92 7.77
N GLN A 241 -31.75 36.71 6.92
CA GLN A 241 -31.04 37.79 6.19
C GLN A 241 -31.80 38.27 4.95
N GLY A 242 -32.77 37.49 4.45
CA GLY A 242 -33.52 37.81 3.24
C GLY A 242 -32.83 37.38 1.93
N ASP A 243 -31.77 36.56 2.01
CA ASP A 243 -30.93 36.15 0.87
C ASP A 243 -31.51 34.91 0.12
N ILE A 244 -32.84 34.81 0.06
CA ILE A 244 -33.55 33.75 -0.65
C ILE A 244 -34.06 34.23 -2.02
N ASP A 245 -34.13 33.34 -3.00
CA ASP A 245 -34.77 33.64 -4.29
C ASP A 245 -36.28 33.35 -4.23
N LEU A 246 -37.02 34.32 -3.70
CA LEU A 246 -38.49 34.24 -3.57
C LEU A 246 -39.20 33.96 -4.90
N SER A 247 -38.67 34.49 -6.02
CA SER A 247 -39.28 34.28 -7.34
C SER A 247 -39.09 32.83 -7.79
N PHE A 248 -37.89 32.30 -7.64
CA PHE A 248 -37.62 30.90 -7.94
C PHE A 248 -38.43 29.96 -7.06
N ILE A 249 -38.44 30.18 -5.74
CA ILE A 249 -39.21 29.38 -4.78
C ILE A 249 -40.68 29.34 -5.19
N LYS A 250 -41.32 30.50 -5.35
CA LYS A 250 -42.75 30.58 -5.66
C LYS A 250 -43.10 29.92 -7.00
N ASN A 251 -42.24 30.07 -8.01
CA ASN A 251 -42.57 29.66 -9.37
C ASN A 251 -42.10 28.25 -9.73
N HIS A 252 -41.13 27.68 -9.01
CA HIS A 252 -40.45 26.44 -9.44
C HIS A 252 -40.23 25.40 -8.32
N THR A 253 -40.63 25.68 -7.07
CA THR A 253 -40.46 24.73 -5.97
C THR A 253 -41.73 24.52 -5.13
N ASP A 254 -41.83 23.41 -4.44
CA ASP A 254 -42.82 23.17 -3.39
C ASP A 254 -42.13 22.91 -2.04
N GLY A 255 -42.86 23.06 -0.94
CA GLY A 255 -42.40 22.68 0.41
C GLY A 255 -41.66 23.75 1.21
N PHE A 256 -41.47 24.97 0.66
CA PHE A 256 -40.71 26.04 1.33
C PHE A 256 -41.30 26.46 2.69
N ASP A 257 -42.62 26.60 2.83
CA ASP A 257 -43.21 27.03 4.11
C ASP A 257 -42.91 26.03 5.24
N ALA A 258 -43.02 24.73 4.96
CA ALA A 258 -42.66 23.70 5.93
C ALA A 258 -41.17 23.77 6.27
N TYR A 259 -40.30 23.99 5.28
CA TYR A 259 -38.86 24.18 5.48
C TYR A 259 -38.54 25.37 6.35
N ARG A 260 -39.14 26.53 6.06
CA ARG A 260 -39.03 27.74 6.89
C ARG A 260 -39.43 27.42 8.33
N ASP A 261 -40.55 26.77 8.54
CA ASP A 261 -41.03 26.45 9.89
C ASP A 261 -40.05 25.49 10.60
N GLN A 262 -39.50 24.49 9.89
CA GLN A 262 -38.50 23.56 10.43
C GLN A 262 -37.21 24.25 10.84
N VAL A 263 -36.61 25.10 9.98
CA VAL A 263 -35.32 25.73 10.32
C VAL A 263 -35.45 26.70 11.50
N MET A 264 -36.66 27.14 11.82
CA MET A 264 -36.94 28.00 12.98
C MET A 264 -37.09 27.22 14.30
N THR A 265 -37.28 25.89 14.26
CA THR A 265 -37.51 25.08 15.49
C THR A 265 -36.29 25.00 16.40
N THR A 266 -35.09 25.01 15.80
CA THR A 266 -33.82 24.98 16.54
C THR A 266 -33.20 26.37 16.51
N THR A 267 -32.87 26.89 17.68
CA THR A 267 -32.18 28.19 17.78
C THR A 267 -30.73 28.06 17.30
N LEU A 268 -30.13 29.17 16.85
CA LEU A 268 -28.71 29.16 16.46
C LEU A 268 -27.78 28.76 17.62
N LYS A 269 -28.18 29.08 18.86
CA LYS A 269 -27.43 28.67 20.06
C LYS A 269 -27.45 27.15 20.24
N GLU A 270 -28.62 26.52 20.16
CA GLU A 270 -28.74 25.07 20.25
C GLU A 270 -28.01 24.38 19.09
N ALA A 271 -28.15 24.88 17.87
CA ALA A 271 -27.44 24.35 16.72
C ALA A 271 -25.92 24.45 16.88
N SER A 272 -25.41 25.58 17.38
CA SER A 272 -24.00 25.79 17.69
C SER A 272 -23.49 24.77 18.71
N GLU A 273 -24.24 24.56 19.79
CA GLU A 273 -23.88 23.59 20.85
C GLU A 273 -23.85 22.15 20.32
N ILE A 274 -24.88 21.76 19.55
CA ILE A 274 -24.98 20.42 18.97
C ILE A 274 -23.86 20.19 17.94
N CYS A 275 -23.66 21.14 17.03
CA CYS A 275 -22.68 20.99 15.96
C CYS A 275 -21.25 21.21 16.45
N GLY A 276 -21.03 21.83 17.60
CA GLY A 276 -19.69 22.20 18.06
C GLY A 276 -18.98 23.16 17.10
N VAL A 277 -19.75 24.07 16.49
CA VAL A 277 -19.34 25.15 15.57
C VAL A 277 -19.91 26.44 16.12
N SER A 278 -19.21 27.57 16.04
CA SER A 278 -19.70 28.83 16.61
C SER A 278 -20.86 29.43 15.81
N ILE A 279 -21.72 30.19 16.48
CA ILE A 279 -22.82 30.94 15.83
C ILE A 279 -22.28 31.86 14.73
N GLU A 280 -21.12 32.49 14.95
CA GLU A 280 -20.53 33.42 13.99
C GLU A 280 -20.02 32.72 12.74
N GLU A 281 -19.45 31.52 12.86
CA GLU A 281 -19.09 30.69 11.70
C GLU A 281 -20.32 30.23 10.91
N ILE A 282 -21.42 29.86 11.59
CA ILE A 282 -22.69 29.49 10.93
C ILE A 282 -23.24 30.68 10.13
N LYS A 283 -23.27 31.88 10.74
CA LYS A 283 -23.70 33.11 10.06
C LYS A 283 -22.78 33.48 8.90
N LEU A 284 -21.46 33.30 9.05
CA LEU A 284 -20.49 33.58 8.00
C LEU A 284 -20.67 32.65 6.80
N ALA A 285 -20.89 31.35 7.04
CA ALA A 285 -21.21 30.39 5.99
C ALA A 285 -22.50 30.80 5.26
N ALA A 286 -23.56 31.15 5.99
CA ALA A 286 -24.81 31.65 5.42
C ALA A 286 -24.60 32.92 4.59
N SER A 287 -23.79 33.87 5.06
CA SER A 287 -23.49 35.10 4.35
C SER A 287 -22.70 34.85 3.05
N TYR A 288 -21.71 33.94 3.06
CA TYR A 288 -20.99 33.57 1.83
C TYR A 288 -21.93 32.93 0.80
N ILE A 289 -22.86 32.07 1.24
CA ILE A 289 -23.84 31.44 0.34
C ILE A 289 -24.88 32.44 -0.15
N GLY A 290 -25.43 33.29 0.72
CA GLY A 290 -26.45 34.29 0.38
C GLY A 290 -25.94 35.36 -0.59
N ASN A 291 -24.66 35.74 -0.48
CA ASN A 291 -24.02 36.70 -1.40
C ASN A 291 -23.59 36.09 -2.74
N ALA A 292 -23.59 34.76 -2.88
CA ALA A 292 -23.10 34.06 -4.06
C ALA A 292 -24.05 34.23 -5.25
N LYS A 293 -23.51 34.63 -6.41
CA LYS A 293 -24.28 34.63 -7.67
C LYS A 293 -24.34 33.22 -8.27
N ALA A 294 -23.32 32.41 -8.00
CA ALA A 294 -23.11 31.09 -8.55
C ALA A 294 -22.56 30.15 -7.46
N PHE A 295 -23.49 29.47 -6.77
CA PHE A 295 -23.20 28.59 -5.65
C PHE A 295 -23.16 27.10 -6.04
N LEU A 296 -22.00 26.46 -5.83
CA LEU A 296 -21.80 25.02 -5.95
C LEU A 296 -21.63 24.35 -4.58
N SER A 297 -22.47 23.36 -4.29
CA SER A 297 -22.23 22.44 -3.17
C SER A 297 -21.59 21.15 -3.66
N LEU A 298 -20.54 20.70 -2.99
CA LEU A 298 -19.73 19.53 -3.32
C LEU A 298 -19.73 18.56 -2.14
N TRP A 299 -20.18 17.32 -2.30
CA TRP A 299 -20.18 16.36 -1.17
C TRP A 299 -19.88 14.92 -1.57
N THR A 300 -19.58 14.07 -0.59
CA THR A 300 -19.36 12.64 -0.81
C THR A 300 -19.61 11.81 0.47
N MET A 301 -18.70 10.91 0.82
CA MET A 301 -18.85 9.89 1.84
C MET A 301 -19.13 10.39 3.27
N GLY A 302 -18.70 11.60 3.65
CA GLY A 302 -18.97 12.15 4.99
C GLY A 302 -20.47 12.34 5.26
N LEU A 303 -21.24 12.66 4.20
CA LEU A 303 -22.69 12.73 4.26
C LEU A 303 -23.31 11.37 3.92
N ASN A 304 -22.85 10.72 2.85
CA ASN A 304 -23.54 9.56 2.30
C ASN A 304 -23.43 8.32 3.20
N GLN A 305 -22.24 8.04 3.75
CA GLN A 305 -21.98 6.86 4.57
C GLN A 305 -22.40 7.08 6.02
N SER A 306 -23.70 7.31 6.22
CA SER A 306 -24.31 7.67 7.49
C SER A 306 -25.69 7.01 7.62
N ALA A 307 -26.08 6.67 8.85
CA ALA A 307 -27.43 6.18 9.17
C ALA A 307 -28.55 7.22 8.95
N ASP A 308 -28.18 8.47 8.64
CA ASP A 308 -29.08 9.58 8.32
C ASP A 308 -28.68 10.28 7.02
N GLY A 309 -28.01 9.54 6.12
CA GLY A 309 -27.38 10.11 4.94
C GLY A 309 -28.36 10.82 4.01
N VAL A 310 -29.60 10.33 3.86
CA VAL A 310 -30.60 10.98 2.98
C VAL A 310 -30.97 12.35 3.49
N ASN A 311 -31.21 12.52 4.79
CA ASN A 311 -31.62 13.81 5.35
C ASN A 311 -30.51 14.86 5.24
N LYS A 312 -29.25 14.45 5.44
CA LYS A 312 -28.09 15.32 5.20
C LYS A 312 -28.00 15.79 3.75
N ASN A 313 -28.31 14.92 2.79
CA ASN A 313 -28.34 15.27 1.37
C ASN A 313 -29.48 16.24 1.04
N LEU A 314 -30.69 15.99 1.58
CA LEU A 314 -31.85 16.88 1.40
C LEU A 314 -31.53 18.29 1.93
N ALA A 315 -31.07 18.39 3.17
CA ALA A 315 -30.78 19.68 3.80
C ALA A 315 -29.69 20.47 3.05
N LEU A 316 -28.69 19.80 2.46
CA LEU A 316 -27.67 20.47 1.63
C LEU A 316 -28.24 20.95 0.28
N ILE A 317 -29.03 20.10 -0.40
CA ILE A 317 -29.67 20.45 -1.68
C ILE A 317 -30.65 21.61 -1.49
N ASP A 318 -31.37 21.65 -0.37
CA ASP A 318 -32.32 22.72 -0.06
C ASP A 318 -31.64 24.10 -0.02
N LEU A 319 -30.37 24.20 0.42
CA LEU A 319 -29.61 25.46 0.35
C LEU A 319 -29.45 25.97 -1.09
N ASN A 320 -29.23 25.07 -2.05
CA ASN A 320 -29.22 25.43 -3.48
C ASN A 320 -30.62 25.83 -3.97
N LEU A 321 -31.68 25.16 -3.53
CA LEU A 321 -33.05 25.44 -3.95
C LEU A 321 -33.58 26.78 -3.41
N ILE A 322 -33.38 27.08 -2.12
CA ILE A 322 -33.87 28.33 -1.52
C ILE A 322 -33.14 29.57 -2.03
N THR A 323 -31.91 29.41 -2.54
CA THR A 323 -31.11 30.48 -3.14
C THR A 323 -31.24 30.54 -4.67
N GLY A 324 -32.06 29.68 -5.30
CA GLY A 324 -32.21 29.63 -6.76
C GLY A 324 -30.92 29.24 -7.52
N ASN A 325 -30.00 28.54 -6.86
CA ASN A 325 -28.71 28.12 -7.38
C ASN A 325 -28.77 26.70 -7.98
N ILE A 326 -29.57 26.53 -9.03
CA ILE A 326 -29.69 25.29 -9.82
C ILE A 326 -30.12 25.62 -11.25
N GLY A 327 -29.70 24.82 -12.24
CA GLY A 327 -30.09 25.02 -13.65
C GLY A 327 -29.48 26.27 -14.30
N LYS A 328 -28.41 26.83 -13.71
CA LYS A 328 -27.71 28.00 -14.25
C LYS A 328 -26.18 27.78 -14.19
N PRO A 329 -25.39 28.51 -15.00
CA PRO A 329 -23.93 28.36 -15.00
C PRO A 329 -23.31 28.65 -13.63
N GLY A 330 -22.34 27.85 -13.22
CA GLY A 330 -21.62 27.98 -11.95
C GLY A 330 -22.43 27.56 -10.72
N ALA A 331 -23.60 26.93 -10.88
CA ALA A 331 -24.48 26.66 -9.76
C ALA A 331 -25.11 25.27 -9.78
N GLY A 332 -25.27 24.69 -8.60
CA GLY A 332 -26.01 23.44 -8.41
C GLY A 332 -25.41 22.52 -7.35
N PRO A 333 -26.23 21.57 -6.87
CA PRO A 333 -25.77 20.53 -5.97
C PRO A 333 -25.02 19.43 -6.73
N PHE A 334 -23.78 19.15 -6.33
CA PHE A 334 -22.91 18.19 -7.00
C PHE A 334 -22.30 17.12 -6.07
N SER A 335 -22.84 15.90 -6.17
CA SER A 335 -22.28 14.73 -5.49
C SER A 335 -21.05 14.16 -6.22
N LEU A 336 -19.91 14.16 -5.54
CA LEU A 336 -18.64 13.63 -6.06
C LEU A 336 -18.67 12.10 -6.02
N THR A 337 -18.81 11.48 -7.21
CA THR A 337 -18.89 10.01 -7.32
C THR A 337 -17.54 9.37 -7.02
N GLY A 338 -17.55 8.31 -6.20
CA GLY A 338 -16.34 7.59 -5.79
C GLY A 338 -15.71 6.79 -6.92
N GLN A 339 -16.32 5.68 -7.31
CA GLN A 339 -15.81 4.71 -8.30
C GLN A 339 -15.98 5.20 -9.75
N PRO A 340 -15.20 4.68 -10.72
CA PRO A 340 -15.06 5.32 -12.03
C PRO A 340 -16.32 5.24 -12.89
N ASN A 341 -17.12 4.19 -12.70
CA ASN A 341 -18.38 3.96 -13.42
C ASN A 341 -19.55 3.67 -12.47
N ALA A 342 -19.50 4.19 -11.25
CA ALA A 342 -20.62 4.04 -10.33
C ALA A 342 -21.89 4.73 -10.87
N MET A 343 -21.79 5.71 -11.76
CA MET A 343 -22.95 6.31 -12.43
C MET A 343 -23.54 5.38 -13.49
N GLY A 344 -22.73 4.83 -14.41
CA GLY A 344 -23.19 3.83 -15.39
C GLY A 344 -23.91 2.64 -14.75
N GLY A 345 -23.40 2.15 -13.61
CA GLY A 345 -24.08 1.09 -12.84
C GLY A 345 -25.47 1.46 -12.32
N ARG A 346 -25.75 2.73 -12.04
CA ARG A 346 -27.08 3.21 -11.61
C ARG A 346 -28.01 3.44 -12.80
N GLU A 347 -27.47 3.98 -13.89
CA GLU A 347 -28.21 4.18 -15.15
C GLU A 347 -28.77 2.86 -15.68
N VAL A 348 -27.98 1.78 -15.68
CA VAL A 348 -28.45 0.46 -16.13
C VAL A 348 -29.39 -0.24 -15.14
N GLY A 349 -29.58 0.30 -13.93
CA GLY A 349 -30.40 -0.28 -12.87
C GLY A 349 -29.71 -1.38 -12.04
N GLY A 350 -28.38 -1.37 -11.91
CA GLY A 350 -27.58 -2.42 -11.26
C GLY A 350 -27.70 -2.53 -9.73
N MET A 351 -28.65 -1.85 -9.10
CA MET A 351 -28.91 -1.94 -7.65
C MET A 351 -30.23 -2.67 -7.37
N ALA A 352 -30.33 -3.28 -6.18
CA ALA A 352 -31.44 -4.16 -5.80
C ALA A 352 -32.80 -3.45 -5.77
N THR A 353 -32.78 -2.13 -5.65
CA THR A 353 -33.96 -1.26 -5.53
C THR A 353 -34.27 -0.46 -6.80
N LEU A 354 -33.45 -0.55 -7.85
CA LEU A 354 -33.62 0.21 -9.09
C LEU A 354 -34.19 -0.65 -10.22
N LEU A 355 -34.75 -0.02 -11.25
CA LEU A 355 -35.01 -0.65 -12.54
C LEU A 355 -34.17 0.07 -13.61
N ALA A 356 -33.98 -0.55 -14.78
CA ALA A 356 -33.09 -0.04 -15.82
C ALA A 356 -33.55 1.32 -16.38
N CYS A 357 -32.57 2.17 -16.69
CA CYS A 357 -32.73 3.49 -17.33
C CYS A 357 -33.66 4.43 -16.55
N HIS A 358 -33.41 4.56 -15.24
CA HIS A 358 -34.18 5.40 -14.29
C HIS A 358 -35.67 5.07 -14.17
N ARG A 359 -36.13 3.97 -14.76
CA ARG A 359 -37.49 3.49 -14.54
C ARG A 359 -37.69 3.14 -13.07
N ASN A 360 -38.89 3.41 -12.58
CA ASN A 360 -39.31 3.07 -11.22
C ASN A 360 -39.67 1.58 -11.10
N LEU A 361 -38.93 0.83 -10.28
CA LEU A 361 -39.18 -0.59 -10.01
C LEU A 361 -40.59 -0.86 -9.45
N ASN A 362 -41.15 0.06 -8.67
CA ASN A 362 -42.49 -0.10 -8.07
C ASN A 362 -43.62 0.15 -9.08
N ASN A 363 -43.35 0.79 -10.22
CA ASN A 363 -44.34 1.07 -11.25
C ASN A 363 -44.55 -0.17 -12.17
N PRO A 364 -45.78 -0.70 -12.30
CA PRO A 364 -46.06 -1.88 -13.11
C PRO A 364 -45.86 -1.67 -14.62
N GLU A 365 -46.19 -0.49 -15.15
CA GLU A 365 -46.00 -0.15 -16.56
C GLU A 365 -44.52 -0.13 -16.91
N HIS A 366 -43.70 0.50 -16.08
CA HIS A 366 -42.24 0.52 -16.23
C HIS A 366 -41.62 -0.88 -16.19
N ARG A 367 -42.08 -1.75 -15.28
CA ARG A 367 -41.62 -3.16 -15.25
C ARG A 367 -42.01 -3.89 -16.53
N LYS A 368 -43.22 -3.63 -17.04
CA LYS A 368 -43.70 -4.22 -18.29
C LYS A 368 -42.85 -3.75 -19.48
N GLU A 369 -42.53 -2.46 -19.58
CA GLU A 369 -41.68 -1.93 -20.65
C GLU A 369 -40.32 -2.63 -20.72
N VAL A 370 -39.64 -2.78 -19.57
CA VAL A 370 -38.33 -3.45 -19.54
C VAL A 370 -38.46 -4.94 -19.81
N ALA A 371 -39.51 -5.59 -19.30
CA ALA A 371 -39.77 -7.01 -19.55
C ALA A 371 -40.03 -7.28 -21.04
N ASP A 372 -40.88 -6.47 -21.68
CA ASP A 372 -41.20 -6.55 -23.10
C ASP A 372 -39.93 -6.31 -23.94
N PHE A 373 -39.13 -5.30 -23.60
CA PHE A 373 -37.89 -4.99 -24.31
C PHE A 373 -36.86 -6.13 -24.24
N TRP A 374 -36.71 -6.76 -23.07
CA TRP A 374 -35.81 -7.92 -22.91
C TRP A 374 -36.39 -9.25 -23.41
N GLY A 375 -37.66 -9.29 -23.79
CA GLY A 375 -38.34 -10.51 -24.23
C GLY A 375 -38.56 -11.51 -23.09
N VAL A 376 -38.83 -11.04 -21.88
CA VAL A 376 -39.09 -11.88 -20.69
C VAL A 376 -40.52 -11.68 -20.17
N ASP A 377 -41.10 -12.70 -19.55
CA ASP A 377 -42.53 -12.66 -19.16
C ASP A 377 -42.85 -11.55 -18.14
N LYS A 378 -41.97 -11.36 -17.14
CA LYS A 378 -42.14 -10.40 -16.05
C LYS A 378 -40.84 -10.12 -15.30
N ILE A 379 -40.78 -8.96 -14.68
CA ILE A 379 -39.77 -8.58 -13.67
C ILE A 379 -40.45 -8.55 -12.30
N SER A 380 -39.74 -9.02 -11.27
CA SER A 380 -40.26 -9.03 -9.89
C SER A 380 -40.62 -7.61 -9.41
N PRO A 381 -41.79 -7.41 -8.77
CA PRO A 381 -42.16 -6.13 -8.17
C PRO A 381 -41.42 -5.87 -6.86
N ASN A 382 -40.85 -6.90 -6.23
CA ASN A 382 -40.22 -6.78 -4.92
C ASN A 382 -38.75 -6.37 -5.07
N PRO A 383 -38.27 -5.34 -4.34
CA PRO A 383 -36.85 -5.05 -4.27
C PRO A 383 -36.05 -6.26 -3.80
N GLY A 384 -34.85 -6.44 -4.35
CA GLY A 384 -33.93 -7.46 -3.88
C GLY A 384 -33.29 -7.09 -2.55
N LYS A 385 -32.52 -8.02 -1.99
CA LYS A 385 -31.67 -7.76 -0.83
C LYS A 385 -30.54 -6.79 -1.21
N THR A 386 -30.32 -5.77 -0.39
CA THR A 386 -29.21 -4.82 -0.58
C THR A 386 -27.87 -5.46 -0.26
N ALA A 387 -26.76 -4.79 -0.57
CA ALA A 387 -25.41 -5.30 -0.38
C ALA A 387 -25.19 -5.92 1.01
N THR A 388 -25.55 -5.25 2.10
CA THR A 388 -25.39 -5.77 3.47
C THR A 388 -26.34 -6.93 3.75
N GLN A 389 -27.59 -6.82 3.31
CA GLN A 389 -28.60 -7.88 3.42
C GLN A 389 -28.28 -9.14 2.61
N ILE A 390 -27.51 -9.02 1.52
CA ILE A 390 -27.02 -10.18 0.75
C ILE A 390 -26.12 -11.04 1.63
N PHE A 391 -25.16 -10.44 2.33
CA PHE A 391 -24.25 -11.17 3.21
C PHE A 391 -24.94 -11.67 4.48
N GLU A 392 -25.90 -10.92 5.03
CA GLU A 392 -26.79 -11.44 6.09
C GLU A 392 -27.59 -12.65 5.61
N GLY A 393 -28.09 -12.60 4.37
CA GLY A 393 -28.79 -13.72 3.75
C GLY A 393 -27.91 -14.95 3.51
N LEU A 394 -26.61 -14.77 3.25
CA LEU A 394 -25.66 -15.89 3.20
C LEU A 394 -25.42 -16.50 4.60
N GLU A 395 -25.43 -15.65 5.63
CA GLU A 395 -25.21 -16.06 7.00
C GLU A 395 -26.40 -16.84 7.60
N ASP A 396 -27.62 -16.36 7.37
CA ASP A 396 -28.88 -17.02 7.80
C ASP A 396 -29.30 -18.15 6.84
N GLY A 397 -28.69 -18.20 5.65
CA GLY A 397 -28.91 -19.20 4.63
C GLY A 397 -30.10 -18.92 3.71
N SER A 398 -30.77 -17.79 3.77
CA SER A 398 -31.81 -17.41 2.81
C SER A 398 -31.25 -17.14 1.41
N ILE A 399 -29.97 -16.77 1.29
CA ILE A 399 -29.19 -16.83 0.05
C ILE A 399 -28.23 -18.01 0.15
N LYS A 400 -28.16 -18.82 -0.90
CA LYS A 400 -27.33 -20.02 -0.99
C LYS A 400 -26.09 -19.79 -1.85
N ALA A 401 -26.19 -18.99 -2.90
CA ALA A 401 -25.07 -18.69 -3.80
C ALA A 401 -24.89 -17.19 -4.02
N ILE A 402 -23.63 -16.78 -4.11
CA ILE A 402 -23.24 -15.40 -4.45
C ILE A 402 -22.20 -15.41 -5.57
N TRP A 403 -22.34 -14.47 -6.49
CA TRP A 403 -21.32 -14.15 -7.49
C TRP A 403 -20.77 -12.74 -7.24
N VAL A 404 -19.50 -12.66 -6.84
CA VAL A 404 -18.78 -11.42 -6.57
C VAL A 404 -17.97 -11.02 -7.80
N ILE A 405 -18.19 -9.81 -8.33
CA ILE A 405 -17.54 -9.32 -9.56
C ILE A 405 -16.81 -8.00 -9.30
N CYS A 406 -15.51 -7.95 -9.62
CA CYS A 406 -14.68 -6.74 -9.57
C CYS A 406 -14.67 -6.01 -8.22
N THR A 407 -14.84 -6.72 -7.09
CA THR A 407 -14.90 -6.13 -5.75
C THR A 407 -14.36 -7.08 -4.68
N ASN A 408 -13.92 -6.50 -3.55
CA ASN A 408 -13.38 -7.24 -2.40
C ASN A 408 -14.19 -6.93 -1.13
N PRO A 409 -15.33 -7.63 -0.92
CA PRO A 409 -16.21 -7.39 0.23
C PRO A 409 -15.52 -7.57 1.58
N LEU A 410 -14.48 -8.41 1.66
CA LEU A 410 -13.77 -8.66 2.91
C LEU A 410 -12.93 -7.51 3.42
N VAL A 411 -12.77 -6.46 2.62
CA VAL A 411 -12.13 -5.22 3.04
C VAL A 411 -13.11 -4.06 2.96
N SER A 412 -14.03 -4.03 1.98
CA SER A 412 -14.90 -2.87 1.76
C SER A 412 -16.24 -2.87 2.50
N MET A 413 -16.76 -4.03 2.93
CA MET A 413 -18.03 -4.10 3.66
C MET A 413 -17.86 -3.76 5.15
N PRO A 414 -18.90 -3.22 5.83
CA PRO A 414 -18.90 -3.13 7.29
C PRO A 414 -18.96 -4.53 7.92
N GLU A 415 -18.69 -4.62 9.23
CA GLU A 415 -18.67 -5.88 9.96
C GLU A 415 -17.87 -6.99 9.23
N ALA A 416 -16.65 -6.69 8.79
CA ALA A 416 -15.93 -7.54 7.84
C ALA A 416 -15.74 -9.00 8.30
N ARG A 417 -15.66 -9.28 9.61
CA ARG A 417 -15.63 -10.64 10.17
C ARG A 417 -16.96 -11.40 10.00
N LYS A 418 -18.10 -10.70 10.07
CA LYS A 418 -19.43 -11.27 9.81
C LYS A 418 -19.55 -11.65 8.33
N VAL A 419 -19.12 -10.77 7.43
CA VAL A 419 -19.03 -11.04 5.98
C VAL A 419 -18.15 -12.27 5.69
N GLU A 420 -17.01 -12.38 6.39
CA GLU A 420 -16.13 -13.54 6.29
C GLU A 420 -16.79 -14.84 6.76
N ASN A 421 -17.57 -14.79 7.85
CA ASN A 421 -18.35 -15.93 8.31
C ASN A 421 -19.49 -16.29 7.35
N ALA A 422 -20.13 -15.29 6.75
CA ALA A 422 -21.18 -15.49 5.75
C ALA A 422 -20.64 -16.22 4.51
N LEU A 423 -19.47 -15.82 4.00
CA LEU A 423 -18.81 -16.48 2.87
C LEU A 423 -18.43 -17.94 3.19
N LYS A 424 -18.02 -18.24 4.42
CA LYS A 424 -17.77 -19.63 4.87
C LYS A 424 -19.03 -20.49 4.86
N LYS A 425 -20.20 -19.90 5.19
CA LYS A 425 -21.51 -20.58 5.25
C LYS A 425 -22.19 -20.72 3.88
N ALA A 426 -21.88 -19.83 2.93
CA ALA A 426 -22.42 -19.85 1.59
C ALA A 426 -22.23 -21.22 0.91
N ARG A 427 -23.27 -21.74 0.26
CA ARG A 427 -23.18 -23.04 -0.43
C ARG A 427 -22.33 -22.98 -1.69
N PHE A 428 -22.35 -21.83 -2.36
CA PHE A 428 -21.54 -21.61 -3.56
C PHE A 428 -21.11 -20.15 -3.67
N VAL A 429 -19.80 -19.90 -3.81
CA VAL A 429 -19.21 -18.57 -3.96
C VAL A 429 -18.43 -18.53 -5.25
N VAL A 430 -18.84 -17.64 -6.17
CA VAL A 430 -18.10 -17.33 -7.40
C VAL A 430 -17.38 -16.01 -7.20
N VAL A 431 -16.08 -15.96 -7.51
CA VAL A 431 -15.29 -14.71 -7.52
C VAL A 431 -14.73 -14.49 -8.90
N GLN A 432 -15.16 -13.40 -9.53
CA GLN A 432 -14.67 -12.93 -10.82
C GLN A 432 -13.84 -11.66 -10.59
N ASP A 433 -12.52 -11.78 -10.75
CA ASP A 433 -11.57 -10.71 -10.45
C ASP A 433 -10.33 -10.82 -11.36
N ILE A 434 -9.53 -9.76 -11.38
CA ILE A 434 -8.26 -9.70 -12.12
C ILE A 434 -7.08 -10.20 -11.27
N SER A 435 -7.18 -10.12 -9.93
CA SER A 435 -6.06 -10.30 -9.01
C SER A 435 -6.28 -11.46 -8.04
N ASN A 436 -5.24 -12.29 -7.87
CA ASN A 436 -5.18 -13.36 -6.87
C ASN A 436 -5.01 -12.83 -5.43
N LYS A 437 -4.83 -11.52 -5.25
CA LYS A 437 -4.79 -10.85 -3.93
C LYS A 437 -6.17 -10.46 -3.41
N ASN A 438 -7.25 -10.71 -4.15
CA ASN A 438 -8.59 -10.51 -3.63
C ASN A 438 -8.85 -11.49 -2.46
N GLU A 439 -9.10 -10.94 -1.27
CA GLU A 439 -9.23 -11.72 -0.03
C GLU A 439 -10.46 -12.62 0.00
N THR A 440 -11.39 -12.44 -0.93
CA THR A 440 -12.59 -13.28 -1.09
C THR A 440 -12.26 -14.63 -1.73
N ILE A 441 -11.18 -14.75 -2.50
CA ILE A 441 -10.77 -15.96 -3.23
C ILE A 441 -10.60 -17.20 -2.34
N PRO A 442 -9.97 -17.12 -1.15
CA PRO A 442 -9.91 -18.25 -0.22
C PRO A 442 -11.26 -18.92 0.06
N TYR A 443 -12.36 -18.18 -0.03
CA TYR A 443 -13.74 -18.65 0.21
C TYR A 443 -14.49 -19.03 -1.06
N ALA A 444 -13.90 -18.79 -2.24
CA ALA A 444 -14.49 -19.11 -3.52
C ALA A 444 -14.52 -20.63 -3.74
N ASP A 445 -15.65 -21.11 -4.27
CA ASP A 445 -15.77 -22.43 -4.88
C ASP A 445 -15.38 -22.39 -6.36
N LEU A 446 -15.54 -21.23 -7.00
CA LEU A 446 -15.16 -20.97 -8.38
C LEU A 446 -14.53 -19.59 -8.51
N VAL A 447 -13.37 -19.52 -9.14
CA VAL A 447 -12.63 -18.29 -9.46
C VAL A 447 -12.55 -18.15 -10.97
N LEU A 448 -12.99 -17.01 -11.48
CA LEU A 448 -13.04 -16.71 -12.92
C LEU A 448 -12.07 -15.55 -13.22
N PRO A 449 -11.01 -15.76 -14.03
CA PRO A 449 -10.05 -14.72 -14.36
C PRO A 449 -10.66 -13.69 -15.33
N ALA A 450 -10.77 -12.44 -14.87
CA ALA A 450 -11.31 -11.34 -15.67
C ALA A 450 -10.22 -10.53 -16.37
N ALA A 451 -10.58 -9.81 -17.45
CA ALA A 451 -9.75 -8.81 -18.11
C ALA A 451 -9.79 -7.46 -17.36
N GLY A 452 -8.63 -6.82 -17.21
CA GLY A 452 -8.46 -5.53 -16.54
C GLY A 452 -8.52 -4.32 -17.49
N TRP A 453 -8.29 -3.13 -16.94
CA TRP A 453 -8.20 -1.91 -17.76
C TRP A 453 -7.09 -2.01 -18.82
N GLY A 454 -7.43 -1.68 -20.07
CA GLY A 454 -6.55 -1.83 -21.23
C GLY A 454 -6.60 -3.20 -21.91
N GLU A 455 -7.20 -4.20 -21.25
CA GLU A 455 -7.36 -5.57 -21.74
C GLU A 455 -8.77 -5.84 -22.28
N LYS A 456 -9.70 -4.90 -22.10
CA LYS A 456 -11.09 -4.93 -22.57
C LYS A 456 -11.52 -3.55 -23.06
N GLU A 457 -12.57 -3.51 -23.87
CA GLU A 457 -13.20 -2.27 -24.35
C GLU A 457 -14.62 -2.09 -23.81
N GLY A 458 -15.09 -0.85 -23.75
CA GLY A 458 -16.46 -0.50 -23.35
C GLY A 458 -16.60 0.96 -22.95
N THR A 459 -17.62 1.29 -22.16
CA THR A 459 -17.89 2.67 -21.75
C THR A 459 -17.94 2.85 -20.23
N MET A 460 -17.68 4.07 -19.78
CA MET A 460 -17.89 4.51 -18.40
C MET A 460 -18.53 5.90 -18.35
N THR A 461 -19.39 6.12 -17.37
CA THR A 461 -20.01 7.42 -17.06
C THR A 461 -19.47 8.00 -15.76
N ASN A 462 -18.92 9.22 -15.82
CA ASN A 462 -18.30 9.91 -14.68
C ASN A 462 -19.31 10.68 -13.81
N SER A 463 -18.83 11.49 -12.84
CA SER A 463 -19.72 12.20 -11.88
C SER A 463 -20.58 13.30 -12.51
N GLU A 464 -20.20 13.86 -13.66
CA GLU A 464 -20.96 14.91 -14.37
C GLU A 464 -21.78 14.34 -15.55
N ARG A 465 -22.08 13.03 -15.53
CA ARG A 465 -22.84 12.31 -16.57
C ARG A 465 -22.11 12.15 -17.89
N ARG A 466 -20.79 12.40 -17.92
CA ARG A 466 -20.00 12.29 -19.14
C ARG A 466 -19.63 10.84 -19.41
N ILE A 467 -20.06 10.36 -20.57
CA ILE A 467 -19.80 9.04 -21.12
C ILE A 467 -18.52 9.09 -21.95
N SER A 468 -17.60 8.18 -21.65
CA SER A 468 -16.32 8.03 -22.33
C SER A 468 -16.08 6.60 -22.77
N HIS A 469 -15.43 6.43 -23.93
CA HIS A 469 -15.01 5.13 -24.43
C HIS A 469 -13.64 4.72 -23.86
N LEU A 470 -13.52 3.45 -23.47
CA LEU A 470 -12.29 2.82 -23.04
C LEU A 470 -11.79 1.86 -24.13
N SER A 471 -10.63 2.17 -24.70
CA SER A 471 -10.01 1.35 -25.74
C SER A 471 -9.24 0.16 -25.16
N GLN A 472 -9.37 -1.00 -25.81
CA GLN A 472 -8.47 -2.14 -25.62
C GLN A 472 -7.16 -1.89 -26.40
N PHE A 473 -6.02 -1.99 -25.72
CA PHE A 473 -4.68 -1.80 -26.34
C PHE A 473 -3.70 -2.94 -25.99
N LYS A 474 -4.15 -3.89 -25.18
CA LYS A 474 -3.43 -5.10 -24.78
C LYS A 474 -4.41 -6.28 -24.78
N SER A 475 -3.93 -7.47 -25.09
CA SER A 475 -4.72 -8.70 -24.89
C SER A 475 -4.77 -9.07 -23.40
N PRO A 476 -5.88 -9.66 -22.90
CA PRO A 476 -5.91 -10.26 -21.58
C PRO A 476 -4.79 -11.30 -21.40
N PRO A 477 -4.18 -11.42 -20.21
CA PRO A 477 -3.13 -12.40 -19.95
C PRO A 477 -3.69 -13.81 -19.75
N GLY A 478 -2.99 -14.82 -20.27
CA GLY A 478 -3.43 -16.23 -20.15
C GLY A 478 -4.75 -16.47 -20.86
N GLU A 479 -5.70 -17.07 -20.15
CA GLU A 479 -7.07 -17.34 -20.58
C GLU A 479 -8.08 -16.38 -19.94
N ALA A 480 -7.64 -15.25 -19.38
CA ALA A 480 -8.55 -14.27 -18.81
C ALA A 480 -9.51 -13.72 -19.89
N LEU A 481 -10.79 -13.52 -19.54
CA LEU A 481 -11.81 -13.02 -20.46
C LEU A 481 -12.40 -11.69 -19.98
N PRO A 482 -12.86 -10.80 -20.88
CA PRO A 482 -13.69 -9.65 -20.51
C PRO A 482 -14.89 -10.08 -19.67
N ASP A 483 -15.26 -9.30 -18.65
CA ASP A 483 -16.36 -9.67 -17.75
C ASP A 483 -17.68 -9.90 -18.49
N ALA A 484 -17.95 -9.10 -19.53
CA ALA A 484 -19.11 -9.24 -20.40
C ALA A 484 -19.16 -10.61 -21.10
N GLU A 485 -18.01 -11.11 -21.56
CA GLU A 485 -17.93 -12.40 -22.24
C GLU A 485 -18.24 -13.55 -21.28
N ILE A 486 -17.71 -13.48 -20.04
CA ILE A 486 -17.99 -14.46 -18.99
C ILE A 486 -19.50 -14.54 -18.71
N LEU A 487 -20.17 -13.38 -18.59
CA LEU A 487 -21.61 -13.29 -18.37
C LEU A 487 -22.43 -13.84 -19.54
N ILE A 488 -22.03 -13.53 -20.78
CA ILE A 488 -22.66 -14.05 -22.00
C ILE A 488 -22.52 -15.58 -22.08
N GLN A 489 -21.31 -16.11 -21.85
CA GLN A 489 -21.09 -17.56 -21.88
C GLN A 489 -21.88 -18.28 -20.77
N PHE A 490 -21.97 -17.71 -19.57
CA PHE A 490 -22.83 -18.23 -18.51
C PHE A 490 -24.31 -18.24 -18.93
N ALA A 491 -24.82 -17.15 -19.52
CA ALA A 491 -26.20 -17.08 -20.02
C ALA A 491 -26.48 -18.16 -21.10
N LYS A 492 -25.52 -18.41 -22.00
CA LYS A 492 -25.59 -19.50 -22.98
C LYS A 492 -25.64 -20.88 -22.32
N LYS A 493 -24.83 -21.16 -21.29
CA LYS A 493 -24.91 -22.41 -20.50
C LYS A 493 -26.21 -22.54 -19.72
N MET A 494 -26.80 -21.41 -19.31
CA MET A 494 -28.15 -21.35 -18.74
C MET A 494 -29.26 -21.61 -19.76
N LYS A 495 -28.95 -21.55 -21.07
CA LYS A 495 -29.88 -21.65 -22.21
C LYS A 495 -30.86 -20.47 -22.28
N PHE A 496 -30.39 -19.28 -21.94
CA PHE A 496 -31.16 -18.05 -22.10
C PHE A 496 -30.92 -17.43 -23.47
N SER A 497 -31.99 -16.96 -24.12
CA SER A 497 -31.95 -16.19 -25.37
C SER A 497 -31.68 -14.70 -25.11
N GLY A 498 -31.29 -13.94 -26.12
CA GLY A 498 -31.05 -12.49 -26.00
C GLY A 498 -29.66 -12.15 -25.47
N PHE A 499 -28.70 -13.07 -25.63
CA PHE A 499 -27.29 -12.91 -25.27
C PHE A 499 -26.36 -13.26 -26.45
N GLU A 500 -26.89 -13.30 -27.67
CA GLU A 500 -26.20 -13.60 -28.92
C GLU A 500 -25.46 -12.37 -29.48
N PHE A 501 -24.64 -11.73 -28.65
CA PHE A 501 -23.82 -10.57 -29.04
C PHE A 501 -22.46 -11.01 -29.61
N ASN A 502 -21.99 -10.33 -30.65
CA ASN A 502 -20.70 -10.56 -31.28
C ASN A 502 -19.59 -9.66 -30.74
N ASN A 503 -19.94 -8.48 -30.22
CA ASN A 503 -18.99 -7.48 -29.72
C ASN A 503 -19.67 -6.54 -28.71
N MET A 504 -18.88 -5.68 -28.06
CA MET A 504 -19.39 -4.77 -27.03
C MET A 504 -20.24 -3.62 -27.60
N ALA A 505 -20.03 -3.24 -28.86
CA ALA A 505 -20.83 -2.19 -29.49
C ALA A 505 -22.30 -2.62 -29.65
N GLU A 506 -22.57 -3.89 -29.92
CA GLU A 506 -23.94 -4.44 -29.98
C GLU A 506 -24.62 -4.42 -28.59
N VAL A 507 -23.88 -4.78 -27.53
CA VAL A 507 -24.39 -4.72 -26.14
C VAL A 507 -24.73 -3.28 -25.77
N TYR A 508 -23.84 -2.34 -26.09
CA TYR A 508 -24.05 -0.93 -25.83
C TYR A 508 -25.22 -0.35 -26.66
N ALA A 509 -25.35 -0.76 -27.93
CA ALA A 509 -26.44 -0.34 -28.78
C ALA A 509 -27.80 -0.79 -28.21
N GLU A 510 -27.90 -2.02 -27.71
CA GLU A 510 -29.12 -2.51 -27.04
C GLU A 510 -29.44 -1.66 -25.79
N TYR A 511 -28.44 -1.35 -24.96
CA TYR A 511 -28.59 -0.45 -23.82
C TYR A 511 -29.06 0.95 -24.25
N CYS A 512 -28.42 1.57 -25.26
CA CYS A 512 -28.82 2.87 -25.79
C CYS A 512 -30.29 2.87 -26.22
N GLN A 513 -30.77 1.80 -26.88
CA GLN A 513 -32.18 1.71 -27.28
C GLN A 513 -33.13 1.64 -26.07
N LEU A 514 -32.75 0.99 -24.98
CA LEU A 514 -33.57 0.94 -23.76
C LEU A 514 -33.73 2.31 -23.08
N THR A 515 -32.78 3.23 -23.30
CA THR A 515 -32.84 4.61 -22.78
C THR A 515 -33.78 5.52 -23.57
N LYS A 516 -34.26 5.09 -24.74
CA LYS A 516 -35.11 5.91 -25.60
C LYS A 516 -36.36 6.41 -24.88
N ASN A 517 -36.69 7.69 -25.06
CA ASN A 517 -37.81 8.38 -24.41
C ASN A 517 -37.72 8.49 -22.88
N THR A 518 -36.53 8.35 -22.30
CA THR A 518 -36.28 8.61 -20.88
C THR A 518 -35.52 9.93 -20.69
N ASN A 519 -35.40 10.41 -19.45
CA ASN A 519 -34.61 11.59 -19.14
C ASN A 519 -33.10 11.39 -19.25
N ILE A 520 -32.64 10.16 -19.50
CA ILE A 520 -31.23 9.82 -19.72
C ILE A 520 -30.96 9.37 -21.16
N ASP A 521 -31.87 9.68 -22.09
CA ASP A 521 -31.85 9.16 -23.45
C ASP A 521 -30.51 9.43 -24.16
N ILE A 522 -29.87 8.33 -24.55
CA ILE A 522 -28.64 8.27 -25.35
C ILE A 522 -28.84 7.41 -26.61
N SER A 523 -30.07 7.23 -27.07
CA SER A 523 -30.41 6.41 -28.23
C SER A 523 -29.78 6.91 -29.54
N GLY A 524 -29.33 8.18 -29.58
CA GLY A 524 -28.56 8.74 -30.68
C GLY A 524 -27.05 8.50 -30.61
N LEU A 525 -26.55 7.87 -29.53
CA LEU A 525 -25.13 7.64 -29.27
C LEU A 525 -24.71 6.21 -29.68
N ASP A 526 -23.52 6.10 -30.25
CA ASP A 526 -22.88 4.85 -30.61
C ASP A 526 -21.37 4.89 -30.31
N TYR A 527 -20.70 3.74 -30.41
CA TYR A 527 -19.26 3.62 -30.19
C TYR A 527 -18.45 4.46 -31.17
N ASP A 528 -18.84 4.49 -32.43
CA ASP A 528 -18.10 5.20 -33.48
C ASP A 528 -18.04 6.70 -33.17
N TYR A 529 -19.14 7.27 -32.69
CA TYR A 529 -19.16 8.65 -32.24
C TYR A 529 -18.19 8.88 -31.09
N LEU A 530 -18.20 8.04 -30.04
CA LEU A 530 -17.28 8.20 -28.90
C LEU A 530 -15.81 8.01 -29.29
N LYS A 531 -15.51 7.07 -30.19
CA LYS A 531 -14.14 6.82 -30.68
C LYS A 531 -13.57 8.00 -31.46
N HIS A 532 -14.39 8.70 -32.24
CA HIS A 532 -13.94 9.80 -33.12
C HIS A 532 -14.13 11.20 -32.53
N GLN A 533 -15.29 11.46 -31.90
CA GLN A 533 -15.67 12.78 -31.36
C GLN A 533 -15.36 12.92 -29.86
N GLY A 534 -14.98 11.83 -29.18
CA GLY A 534 -14.54 11.83 -27.79
C GLY A 534 -15.65 11.51 -26.80
N THR A 535 -16.03 12.48 -25.97
CA THR A 535 -16.88 12.24 -24.78
C THR A 535 -18.08 13.17 -24.76
N VAL A 536 -19.21 12.70 -24.22
CA VAL A 536 -20.47 13.47 -24.20
C VAL A 536 -21.20 13.31 -22.89
N GLN A 537 -22.01 14.28 -22.51
CA GLN A 537 -22.89 14.19 -21.34
C GLN A 537 -24.29 13.79 -21.81
N TRP A 538 -24.92 12.86 -21.09
CA TRP A 538 -26.34 12.59 -21.32
C TRP A 538 -27.22 13.71 -20.73
N PRO A 539 -28.41 13.98 -21.31
CA PRO A 539 -28.98 13.34 -22.51
C PRO A 539 -28.24 13.63 -23.82
N PHE A 540 -28.27 12.67 -24.74
CA PHE A 540 -27.71 12.72 -26.09
C PHE A 540 -28.72 12.13 -27.09
N LEU A 541 -29.64 12.98 -27.58
CA LEU A 541 -30.74 12.52 -28.44
C LEU A 541 -30.29 12.23 -29.88
N ASN A 542 -29.37 13.03 -30.41
CA ASN A 542 -28.84 12.88 -31.76
C ASN A 542 -27.50 13.62 -31.93
N LYS A 543 -26.76 13.23 -32.96
CA LYS A 543 -25.42 13.76 -33.26
C LYS A 543 -25.41 15.27 -33.58
N THR A 544 -26.52 15.84 -34.05
CA THR A 544 -26.60 17.28 -34.38
C THR A 544 -26.78 18.17 -33.15
N GLN A 545 -27.49 17.70 -32.12
CA GLN A 545 -27.70 18.46 -30.88
C GLN A 545 -26.53 18.32 -29.91
N GLY A 546 -25.79 17.20 -29.98
CA GLY A 546 -24.70 16.92 -29.04
C GLY A 546 -25.21 16.54 -27.65
N GLY A 547 -24.30 16.54 -26.67
CA GLY A 547 -24.60 16.20 -25.28
C GLY A 547 -25.11 17.39 -24.47
N THR A 548 -25.91 17.10 -23.43
CA THR A 548 -26.50 18.12 -22.56
C THR A 548 -25.58 18.48 -21.39
N LYS A 549 -24.97 19.67 -21.44
CA LYS A 549 -23.99 20.10 -20.42
C LYS A 549 -24.62 20.27 -19.03
N ARG A 550 -25.77 20.95 -18.94
CA ARG A 550 -26.45 21.29 -17.67
C ARG A 550 -27.90 20.89 -17.76
N LEU A 551 -28.43 20.31 -16.69
CA LEU A 551 -29.84 19.97 -16.60
C LEU A 551 -30.64 21.11 -15.97
N PHE A 552 -31.96 21.11 -16.19
CA PHE A 552 -32.92 22.03 -15.57
C PHE A 552 -32.71 23.51 -15.91
N THR A 553 -32.07 23.83 -17.04
CA THR A 553 -31.93 25.22 -17.51
C THR A 553 -33.26 25.86 -17.90
N ASP A 554 -34.28 25.05 -18.16
CA ASP A 554 -35.67 25.45 -18.39
C ASP A 554 -36.51 25.52 -17.10
N ARG A 555 -35.91 25.22 -15.94
CA ARG A 555 -36.54 25.17 -14.62
C ARG A 555 -37.71 24.19 -14.52
N LYS A 556 -37.69 23.12 -15.32
CA LYS A 556 -38.62 21.99 -15.22
C LYS A 556 -37.88 20.79 -14.64
N PHE A 557 -38.30 20.37 -13.46
CA PHE A 557 -37.69 19.22 -12.77
C PHE A 557 -38.40 17.92 -13.16
N TYR A 558 -37.79 16.77 -12.93
CA TYR A 558 -38.37 15.46 -13.30
C TYR A 558 -39.34 14.93 -12.24
N THR A 559 -39.81 15.80 -11.35
CA THR A 559 -40.87 15.49 -10.40
C THR A 559 -42.22 15.43 -11.13
N PRO A 560 -43.24 14.72 -10.60
CA PRO A 560 -44.54 14.57 -11.28
C PRO A 560 -45.24 15.89 -11.65
N ASN A 561 -44.96 16.98 -10.95
CA ASN A 561 -45.52 18.31 -11.21
C ASN A 561 -44.53 19.31 -11.84
N ASN A 562 -43.34 18.84 -12.24
CA ASN A 562 -42.24 19.61 -12.81
C ASN A 562 -41.62 20.69 -11.89
N ARG A 563 -41.87 20.63 -10.58
CA ARG A 563 -41.35 21.56 -9.56
C ARG A 563 -40.38 20.85 -8.61
N ALA A 564 -39.26 21.49 -8.26
CA ALA A 564 -38.33 20.91 -7.28
C ALA A 564 -38.99 20.85 -5.89
N GLN A 565 -38.62 19.85 -5.09
CA GLN A 565 -39.19 19.65 -3.76
C GLN A 565 -38.18 20.07 -2.69
N ILE A 566 -38.52 21.07 -1.88
CA ILE A 566 -37.76 21.47 -0.69
C ILE A 566 -38.26 20.63 0.48
N LEU A 567 -37.38 19.87 1.14
CA LEU A 567 -37.78 18.82 2.07
C LEU A 567 -37.02 18.91 3.40
N THR A 568 -37.78 19.15 4.47
CA THR A 568 -37.27 19.53 5.79
C THR A 568 -36.47 18.43 6.51
N SER A 569 -37.01 17.22 6.56
CA SER A 569 -36.38 16.01 7.12
C SER A 569 -37.24 14.79 6.78
N GLY A 570 -36.62 13.60 6.80
CA GLY A 570 -37.25 12.31 6.55
C GLY A 570 -37.12 11.35 7.73
N LEU A 571 -37.26 10.05 7.47
CA LEU A 571 -37.06 9.01 8.47
C LEU A 571 -35.61 9.03 8.98
N LYS A 572 -35.43 8.92 10.29
CA LYS A 572 -34.12 8.86 10.96
C LYS A 572 -33.91 7.50 11.61
N ASN A 573 -32.66 7.07 11.66
CA ASN A 573 -32.24 5.92 12.46
C ASN A 573 -31.32 6.40 13.60
N SER A 574 -31.26 5.64 14.68
CA SER A 574 -30.41 6.00 15.82
C SER A 574 -28.93 5.75 15.53
N TYR A 575 -28.08 6.66 15.97
CA TYR A 575 -26.63 6.46 16.01
C TYR A 575 -26.19 5.65 17.23
N GLU A 576 -25.03 5.02 17.14
CA GLU A 576 -24.32 4.49 18.29
C GLU A 576 -23.97 5.63 19.25
N LYS A 577 -24.26 5.48 20.55
CA LYS A 577 -23.97 6.51 21.55
C LYS A 577 -22.63 6.24 22.22
N ALA A 578 -21.80 7.28 22.34
CA ALA A 578 -20.57 7.20 23.11
C ALA A 578 -20.88 6.90 24.58
N THR A 579 -20.03 6.11 25.21
CA THR A 579 -20.15 5.72 26.63
C THR A 579 -18.81 5.93 27.33
N PRO A 580 -18.75 5.90 28.67
CA PRO A 580 -17.46 5.92 29.37
C PRO A 580 -16.51 4.79 28.95
N GLU A 581 -17.05 3.64 28.53
CA GLU A 581 -16.28 2.51 28.01
C GLU A 581 -15.75 2.76 26.59
N PHE A 582 -16.58 3.32 25.70
CA PHE A 582 -16.26 3.69 24.32
C PHE A 582 -16.48 5.19 24.08
N PRO A 583 -15.57 6.06 24.56
CA PRO A 583 -15.78 7.50 24.60
C PRO A 583 -15.42 8.23 23.30
N LEU A 584 -14.78 7.55 22.33
CA LEU A 584 -14.31 8.17 21.09
C LEU A 584 -15.17 7.75 19.90
N ILE A 585 -15.34 8.65 18.94
CA ILE A 585 -15.98 8.35 17.66
C ILE A 585 -14.91 8.02 16.62
N LEU A 586 -14.97 6.83 16.04
CA LEU A 586 -14.19 6.43 14.89
C LEU A 586 -14.87 6.90 13.60
N THR A 587 -14.08 7.55 12.75
CA THR A 587 -14.40 7.76 11.33
C THR A 587 -13.38 7.07 10.44
N THR A 588 -13.80 6.62 9.26
CA THR A 588 -12.93 5.97 8.27
C THR A 588 -12.86 6.75 6.98
N GLY A 589 -11.74 6.65 6.25
CA GLY A 589 -11.61 7.30 4.96
C GLY A 589 -10.44 6.80 4.11
N ARG A 590 -9.88 7.70 3.30
CA ARG A 590 -8.93 7.41 2.23
C ARG A 590 -7.62 8.16 2.39
N ILE A 591 -6.55 7.59 1.83
CA ILE A 591 -5.26 8.26 1.62
C ILE A 591 -5.05 8.55 0.13
N ARG A 592 -4.24 9.57 -0.18
CA ARG A 592 -4.03 10.11 -1.53
C ARG A 592 -3.67 9.07 -2.59
N ASP A 593 -2.69 8.21 -2.30
CA ASP A 593 -2.00 7.41 -3.31
C ASP A 593 -2.57 5.99 -3.47
N GLN A 594 -3.49 5.58 -2.59
CA GLN A 594 -4.10 4.26 -2.64
C GLN A 594 -5.52 4.31 -3.17
N TRP A 595 -5.86 3.33 -4.00
CA TRP A 595 -7.20 3.12 -4.52
C TRP A 595 -7.87 1.94 -3.83
N HIS A 596 -9.04 2.20 -3.26
CA HIS A 596 -9.93 1.20 -2.69
C HIS A 596 -9.19 0.20 -1.78
N THR A 597 -9.09 -1.07 -2.16
CA THR A 597 -8.52 -2.17 -1.35
C THR A 597 -7.13 -2.57 -1.81
N MET A 598 -6.42 -1.68 -2.50
CA MET A 598 -5.01 -1.82 -2.90
C MET A 598 -4.70 -3.00 -3.85
N THR A 599 -5.69 -3.72 -4.38
CA THR A 599 -5.49 -4.79 -5.39
C THR A 599 -4.90 -4.27 -6.70
N ARG A 600 -5.00 -2.96 -6.93
CA ARG A 600 -4.40 -2.26 -8.08
C ARG A 600 -3.23 -1.38 -7.68
N THR A 601 -3.45 -0.35 -6.86
CA THR A 601 -2.39 0.61 -6.50
C THR A 601 -1.32 0.02 -5.59
N GLY A 602 -1.64 -0.99 -4.78
CA GLY A 602 -0.72 -1.60 -3.84
C GLY A 602 0.45 -2.36 -4.49
N LYS A 603 0.38 -2.63 -5.81
CA LYS A 603 1.49 -3.25 -6.56
C LYS A 603 2.52 -2.24 -7.07
N VAL A 604 2.18 -0.95 -7.10
CA VAL A 604 3.09 0.12 -7.55
C VAL A 604 3.85 0.66 -6.34
N ASN A 605 5.17 0.47 -6.31
CA ASN A 605 5.97 0.80 -5.13
C ASN A 605 6.01 2.30 -4.86
N LYS A 606 6.05 3.12 -5.92
CA LYS A 606 5.89 4.58 -5.79
C LYS A 606 4.64 5.03 -5.05
N LEU A 607 3.52 4.34 -5.21
CA LEU A 607 2.26 4.70 -4.54
C LEU A 607 2.25 4.26 -3.06
N ASN A 608 3.12 3.31 -2.69
CA ASN A 608 3.26 2.81 -1.32
C ASN A 608 4.23 3.63 -0.46
N SER A 609 4.96 4.60 -1.02
CA SER A 609 6.06 5.28 -0.32
C SER A 609 5.62 6.41 0.62
N HIS A 610 4.52 7.10 0.29
CA HIS A 610 4.06 8.26 1.05
C HIS A 610 3.46 7.86 2.42
N ILE A 611 2.49 6.94 2.41
CA ILE A 611 1.89 6.37 3.62
C ILE A 611 1.93 4.84 3.48
N PRO A 612 2.96 4.17 4.02
CA PRO A 612 3.25 2.77 3.76
C PRO A 612 2.46 1.79 4.64
N SER A 613 1.87 2.26 5.73
CA SER A 613 1.22 1.43 6.77
C SER A 613 -0.09 2.06 7.26
N PRO A 614 -1.04 1.23 7.75
CA PRO A 614 -2.23 1.72 8.43
C PRO A 614 -1.85 2.41 9.75
N PHE A 615 -2.66 3.39 10.15
CA PHE A 615 -2.42 4.25 11.31
C PHE A 615 -3.75 4.72 11.93
N LEU A 616 -3.67 5.25 13.15
CA LEU A 616 -4.76 5.91 13.85
C LEU A 616 -4.42 7.38 14.06
N GLU A 617 -5.17 8.31 13.47
CA GLU A 617 -5.09 9.72 13.88
C GLU A 617 -5.84 9.92 15.20
N ILE A 618 -5.22 10.62 16.16
CA ILE A 618 -5.81 10.96 17.45
C ILE A 618 -5.41 12.39 17.87
N HIS A 619 -6.35 13.12 18.47
CA HIS A 619 -6.10 14.47 18.98
C HIS A 619 -5.09 14.46 20.15
N PRO A 620 -4.20 15.47 20.30
CA PRO A 620 -3.19 15.51 21.37
C PRO A 620 -3.77 15.36 22.77
N ASP A 621 -4.91 16.00 23.07
CA ASP A 621 -5.57 15.86 24.37
C ASP A 621 -6.04 14.43 24.65
N ASP A 622 -6.63 13.77 23.64
CA ASP A 622 -7.16 12.42 23.77
C ASP A 622 -6.03 11.38 23.90
N ALA A 623 -4.92 11.61 23.20
CA ALA A 623 -3.71 10.83 23.33
C ALA A 623 -3.09 11.01 24.73
N LYS A 624 -2.95 12.25 25.20
CA LYS A 624 -2.42 12.58 26.52
C LYS A 624 -3.25 11.94 27.64
N ALA A 625 -4.57 11.98 27.56
CA ALA A 625 -5.48 11.34 28.52
C ALA A 625 -5.29 9.81 28.60
N ARG A 626 -4.73 9.19 27.55
CA ARG A 626 -4.49 7.74 27.44
C ARG A 626 -3.02 7.35 27.59
N GLY A 627 -2.13 8.33 27.79
CA GLY A 627 -0.68 8.13 27.83
C GLY A 627 -0.06 7.71 26.49
N VAL A 628 -0.76 7.90 25.37
CA VAL A 628 -0.32 7.53 24.01
C VAL A 628 0.65 8.59 23.46
N LYS A 629 1.74 8.14 22.84
CA LYS A 629 2.74 8.96 22.13
C LYS A 629 2.75 8.65 20.64
N GLU A 630 3.41 9.54 19.87
CA GLU A 630 3.61 9.38 18.44
C GLU A 630 4.31 8.04 18.13
N GLY A 631 3.74 7.26 17.22
CA GLY A 631 4.28 5.97 16.79
C GLY A 631 4.02 4.80 17.75
N ASP A 632 3.38 5.03 18.91
CA ASP A 632 3.02 3.95 19.82
C ASP A 632 2.06 2.96 19.14
N THR A 633 2.24 1.67 19.44
CA THR A 633 1.27 0.66 19.01
C THR A 633 0.06 0.71 19.93
N VAL A 634 -1.10 1.00 19.35
CA VAL A 634 -2.36 1.12 20.09
C VAL A 634 -3.33 0.01 19.71
N LEU A 635 -4.10 -0.44 20.68
CA LEU A 635 -5.28 -1.27 20.49
C LEU A 635 -6.50 -0.34 20.41
N VAL A 636 -7.24 -0.45 19.31
CA VAL A 636 -8.50 0.25 19.12
C VAL A 636 -9.61 -0.78 19.18
N SER A 637 -10.44 -0.70 20.21
CA SER A 637 -11.51 -1.65 20.50
C SER A 637 -12.86 -0.98 20.31
N GLY A 638 -13.79 -1.66 19.66
CA GLY A 638 -15.19 -1.25 19.55
C GLY A 638 -16.12 -2.44 19.82
N LEU A 639 -17.43 -2.21 19.69
CA LEU A 639 -18.45 -3.22 20.01
C LEU A 639 -18.33 -4.53 19.19
N ARG A 640 -17.70 -4.47 18.02
CA ARG A 640 -17.61 -5.59 17.05
C ARG A 640 -16.26 -6.27 17.01
N GLY A 641 -15.24 -5.68 17.65
CA GLY A 641 -13.89 -6.22 17.60
C GLY A 641 -12.83 -5.17 17.84
N GLU A 642 -11.62 -5.49 17.39
CA GLU A 642 -10.44 -4.69 17.65
C GLU A 642 -9.53 -4.63 16.43
N VAL A 643 -8.74 -3.56 16.37
CA VAL A 643 -7.63 -3.39 15.43
C VAL A 643 -6.40 -2.85 16.17
N ARG A 644 -5.22 -3.10 15.62
CA ARG A 644 -3.93 -2.70 16.16
C ARG A 644 -3.13 -1.97 15.09
N VAL A 645 -2.80 -0.71 15.36
CA VAL A 645 -2.10 0.19 14.43
C VAL A 645 -1.22 1.16 15.21
N HIS A 646 -0.41 1.96 14.49
CA HIS A 646 0.38 3.02 15.11
C HIS A 646 -0.44 4.29 15.31
N ALA A 647 -0.27 4.94 16.46
CA ALA A 647 -0.85 6.24 16.73
C ALA A 647 -0.09 7.35 15.97
N GLN A 648 -0.84 8.24 15.35
CA GLN A 648 -0.38 9.50 14.76
C GLN A 648 -1.12 10.63 15.48
N ILE A 649 -0.39 11.43 16.25
CA ILE A 649 -0.94 12.51 17.04
C ILE A 649 -1.02 13.76 16.17
N THR A 650 -2.22 14.33 16.05
CA THR A 650 -2.44 15.55 15.27
C THR A 650 -3.61 16.36 15.80
N ASP A 651 -3.48 17.68 15.85
CA ASP A 651 -4.54 18.64 16.15
C ASP A 651 -5.51 18.86 14.98
N LYS A 652 -5.21 18.29 13.80
CA LYS A 652 -6.07 18.36 12.60
C LYS A 652 -7.34 17.52 12.72
N ILE A 653 -7.49 16.69 13.74
CA ILE A 653 -8.69 15.90 14.00
C ILE A 653 -9.40 16.46 15.23
N LYS A 654 -10.73 16.56 15.21
CA LYS A 654 -11.48 17.11 16.35
C LYS A 654 -11.24 16.28 17.62
N LYS A 655 -11.25 16.93 18.79
CA LYS A 655 -11.23 16.22 20.07
C LYS A 655 -12.46 15.31 20.22
N GLY A 656 -12.29 14.13 20.80
CA GLY A 656 -13.34 13.12 20.98
C GLY A 656 -13.50 12.17 19.78
N MET A 657 -12.63 12.26 18.77
CA MET A 657 -12.67 11.37 17.61
C MET A 657 -11.30 10.86 17.19
N VAL A 658 -11.34 9.79 16.38
CA VAL A 658 -10.18 9.14 15.78
C VAL A 658 -10.45 8.75 14.34
N PHE A 659 -9.38 8.60 13.55
CA PHE A 659 -9.48 8.23 12.13
C PHE A 659 -8.59 7.04 11.78
N ILE A 660 -9.13 6.08 11.03
CA ILE A 660 -8.37 4.97 10.43
C ILE A 660 -8.67 4.88 8.92
N PRO A 661 -7.65 4.85 8.04
CA PRO A 661 -7.85 4.60 6.63
C PRO A 661 -8.26 3.15 6.35
N MET A 662 -9.24 2.94 5.47
CA MET A 662 -9.83 1.59 5.27
C MET A 662 -9.06 0.67 4.29
N HIS A 663 -7.97 1.15 3.69
CA HIS A 663 -7.34 0.51 2.53
C HIS A 663 -6.77 -0.89 2.76
N TRP A 664 -6.36 -1.18 4.00
CA TRP A 664 -5.71 -2.43 4.36
C TRP A 664 -6.75 -3.46 4.81
N GLY A 665 -6.72 -4.64 4.17
CA GLY A 665 -7.39 -5.84 4.67
C GLY A 665 -6.43 -6.69 5.49
N LYS A 666 -6.25 -7.96 5.13
CA LYS A 666 -5.34 -8.86 5.83
C LYS A 666 -3.87 -8.58 5.50
N ILE A 667 -3.05 -8.41 6.54
CA ILE A 667 -1.60 -8.31 6.44
C ILE A 667 -1.02 -9.65 6.88
N LEU A 668 -0.31 -10.32 5.96
CA LEU A 668 0.25 -11.67 6.17
C LEU A 668 -0.79 -12.67 6.72
N GLY A 669 -2.03 -12.59 6.21
CA GLY A 669 -3.13 -13.47 6.61
C GLY A 669 -3.89 -13.04 7.88
N ASN A 670 -3.46 -11.99 8.56
CA ASN A 670 -4.09 -11.51 9.80
C ASN A 670 -4.88 -10.22 9.57
N ASP A 671 -6.03 -10.07 10.23
CA ASP A 671 -6.96 -8.95 10.02
C ASP A 671 -6.80 -7.81 11.03
N PHE A 672 -5.70 -7.80 11.80
CA PHE A 672 -5.50 -6.87 12.92
C PHE A 672 -5.49 -5.39 12.50
N ALA A 673 -5.28 -5.04 11.23
CA ALA A 673 -5.29 -3.66 10.77
C ALA A 673 -6.54 -3.27 9.95
N ARG A 674 -7.49 -4.20 9.80
CA ARG A 674 -8.67 -4.01 8.95
C ARG A 674 -9.68 -3.10 9.62
N ALA A 675 -9.73 -1.82 9.23
CA ALA A 675 -10.58 -0.79 9.84
C ALA A 675 -12.06 -1.20 9.94
N ASN A 676 -12.59 -1.87 8.92
CA ASN A 676 -13.99 -2.30 8.87
C ASN A 676 -14.33 -3.49 9.78
N ASN A 677 -13.38 -3.97 10.60
CA ASN A 677 -13.68 -4.78 11.78
C ASN A 677 -14.37 -3.98 12.89
N LEU A 678 -14.20 -2.65 12.91
CA LEU A 678 -14.78 -1.75 13.92
C LEU A 678 -16.12 -1.13 13.50
N THR A 679 -16.39 -1.07 12.19
CA THR A 679 -17.55 -0.36 11.63
C THR A 679 -18.83 -1.18 11.75
N GLY A 680 -19.92 -0.53 12.18
CA GLY A 680 -21.24 -1.14 12.34
C GLY A 680 -22.05 -1.23 11.04
N ASN A 681 -23.19 -1.94 11.11
CA ASN A 681 -24.13 -2.10 10.00
C ASN A 681 -25.43 -1.29 10.19
N SER A 682 -25.39 -0.20 10.96
CA SER A 682 -26.52 0.74 11.01
C SER A 682 -26.75 1.33 9.63
N LEU A 683 -27.98 1.22 9.12
CA LEU A 683 -28.33 1.64 7.77
C LEU A 683 -29.23 2.88 7.80
N ASP A 684 -29.05 3.75 6.81
CA ASP A 684 -30.06 4.74 6.45
C ASP A 684 -31.40 4.05 6.14
N PRO A 685 -32.54 4.50 6.71
CA PRO A 685 -33.80 3.80 6.58
C PRO A 685 -34.34 3.79 5.15
N VAL A 686 -33.95 4.75 4.31
CA VAL A 686 -34.43 4.92 2.93
C VAL A 686 -33.42 4.35 1.93
N SER A 687 -32.19 4.84 1.94
CA SER A 687 -31.15 4.45 0.98
C SER A 687 -30.49 3.11 1.32
N LYS A 688 -30.68 2.60 2.55
CA LYS A 688 -30.01 1.40 3.07
C LYS A 688 -28.48 1.48 3.01
N GLN A 689 -27.92 2.69 3.00
CA GLN A 689 -26.48 2.91 3.05
C GLN A 689 -25.96 2.73 4.47
N PRO A 690 -24.86 1.99 4.70
CA PRO A 690 -24.29 1.81 6.04
C PRO A 690 -23.50 3.01 6.55
N ASP A 691 -23.47 3.15 7.87
CA ASP A 691 -22.74 4.19 8.59
C ASP A 691 -21.26 3.80 8.82
N PHE A 692 -20.38 4.23 7.91
CA PHE A 692 -18.93 4.05 8.04
C PHE A 692 -18.23 5.22 8.74
N LYS A 693 -18.93 6.35 8.90
CA LYS A 693 -18.36 7.59 9.42
C LYS A 693 -18.59 7.73 10.93
N TYR A 694 -19.36 6.82 11.51
CA TYR A 694 -19.70 6.81 12.91
C TYR A 694 -19.63 5.40 13.51
N SER A 695 -18.68 5.19 14.43
CA SER A 695 -18.64 4.00 15.29
C SER A 695 -18.01 4.37 16.62
N VAL A 696 -18.50 3.83 17.73
CA VAL A 696 -17.92 4.14 19.05
C VAL A 696 -16.77 3.19 19.38
N VAL A 697 -15.65 3.75 19.82
CA VAL A 697 -14.42 3.02 20.11
C VAL A 697 -13.72 3.52 21.37
N GLN A 698 -12.80 2.69 21.85
CA GLN A 698 -11.80 3.02 22.84
C GLN A 698 -10.42 2.81 22.26
N VAL A 699 -9.48 3.67 22.65
CA VAL A 699 -8.07 3.56 22.31
C VAL A 699 -7.28 3.34 23.58
N ALA A 700 -6.39 2.34 23.55
CA ALA A 700 -5.46 2.08 24.64
C ALA A 700 -4.08 1.75 24.09
N LEU A 701 -3.04 2.04 24.88
CA LEU A 701 -1.71 1.50 24.61
C LEU A 701 -1.78 -0.03 24.61
N TYR A 702 -1.24 -0.66 23.57
CA TYR A 702 -1.07 -2.09 23.58
C TYR A 702 0.00 -2.48 24.60
N LYS A 703 -0.30 -3.44 25.47
CA LYS A 703 0.63 -3.93 26.50
C LYS A 703 0.81 -5.44 26.34
N THR A 704 2.05 -5.88 26.30
CA THR A 704 2.41 -7.30 26.34
C THR A 704 2.42 -7.82 27.78
N VAL A 705 2.15 -9.11 27.95
CA VAL A 705 2.30 -9.80 29.24
C VAL A 705 3.79 -9.97 29.54
N LYS A 706 4.19 -9.78 30.81
CA LYS A 706 5.58 -9.95 31.22
C LYS A 706 6.07 -11.36 30.90
N GLN A 707 7.23 -11.46 30.26
CA GLN A 707 7.82 -12.73 29.87
C GLN A 707 9.34 -12.77 30.09
N LYS A 708 9.90 -13.98 29.97
CA LYS A 708 11.34 -14.22 29.94
C LYS A 708 11.79 -14.51 28.51
N ILE A 709 12.73 -13.74 28.01
CA ILE A 709 13.36 -13.92 26.70
C ILE A 709 14.72 -14.57 26.91
N VAL A 710 14.95 -15.68 26.23
CA VAL A 710 16.27 -16.33 26.18
C VAL A 710 16.87 -16.10 24.79
N ILE A 711 18.10 -15.63 24.73
CA ILE A 711 18.85 -15.38 23.50
C ILE A 711 20.08 -16.28 23.47
N ILE A 712 20.20 -17.08 22.42
CA ILE A 712 21.36 -17.96 22.19
C ILE A 712 22.25 -17.32 21.14
N GLY A 713 23.40 -16.81 21.57
CA GLY A 713 24.35 -16.05 20.76
C GLY A 713 24.39 -14.57 21.12
N ALA A 714 25.57 -13.96 21.04
CA ALA A 714 25.82 -12.58 21.45
C ALA A 714 26.53 -11.74 20.36
N GLY A 715 26.13 -11.96 19.10
CA GLY A 715 26.61 -11.23 17.93
C GLY A 715 25.82 -9.95 17.63
N ALA A 716 25.95 -9.44 16.39
CA ALA A 716 25.30 -8.19 15.96
C ALA A 716 23.76 -8.24 16.04
N ALA A 717 23.14 -9.38 15.68
CA ALA A 717 21.69 -9.55 15.76
C ALA A 717 21.19 -9.44 17.22
N ALA A 718 21.82 -10.17 18.15
CA ALA A 718 21.47 -10.13 19.56
C ALA A 718 21.68 -8.74 20.17
N TYR A 719 22.81 -8.09 19.88
CA TYR A 719 23.06 -6.71 20.30
C TYR A 719 21.94 -5.78 19.84
N ARG A 720 21.58 -5.84 18.55
CA ARG A 720 20.54 -4.96 18.00
C ARG A 720 19.17 -5.27 18.61
N PHE A 721 18.84 -6.55 18.73
CA PHE A 721 17.59 -7.00 19.33
C PHE A 721 17.41 -6.40 20.73
N ILE A 722 18.41 -6.55 21.61
CA ILE A 722 18.32 -6.08 23.00
C ILE A 722 18.10 -4.56 23.04
N ASN A 723 18.88 -3.79 22.29
CA ASN A 723 18.76 -2.33 22.27
C ASN A 723 17.37 -1.89 21.80
N THR A 724 16.92 -2.38 20.65
CA THR A 724 15.61 -2.03 20.11
C THR A 724 14.47 -2.56 20.99
N TYR A 725 14.64 -3.72 21.62
CA TYR A 725 13.64 -4.27 22.53
C TYR A 725 13.48 -3.40 23.78
N ARG A 726 14.58 -2.91 24.34
CA ARG A 726 14.56 -2.00 25.49
C ARG A 726 13.99 -0.62 25.15
N GLU A 727 13.99 -0.17 23.90
CA GLU A 727 13.27 1.06 23.52
C GLU A 727 11.76 0.98 23.87
N PHE A 728 11.16 -0.22 23.81
CA PHE A 728 9.71 -0.42 24.01
C PHE A 728 9.37 -1.15 25.33
N ASN A 729 10.24 -2.03 25.83
CA ASN A 729 9.95 -2.86 26.99
C ASN A 729 11.12 -2.95 27.98
N GLN A 730 10.91 -2.37 29.15
CA GLN A 730 11.87 -2.30 30.25
C GLN A 730 11.63 -3.34 31.35
N LYS A 731 10.60 -4.18 31.23
CA LYS A 731 10.12 -5.06 32.32
C LYS A 731 10.45 -6.54 32.12
N ASP A 732 10.58 -6.99 30.88
CA ASP A 732 10.83 -8.39 30.57
C ASP A 732 12.25 -8.81 30.94
N GLU A 733 12.38 -10.06 31.39
CA GLU A 733 13.65 -10.63 31.80
C GLU A 733 14.39 -11.17 30.57
N ILE A 734 15.61 -10.71 30.31
CA ILE A 734 16.41 -11.14 29.14
C ILE A 734 17.64 -11.91 29.62
N HIS A 735 17.79 -13.15 29.18
CA HIS A 735 18.97 -13.99 29.39
C HIS A 735 19.71 -14.16 28.07
N VAL A 736 21.01 -13.92 28.06
CA VAL A 736 21.85 -14.03 26.86
C VAL A 736 22.95 -15.03 27.11
N PHE A 737 23.07 -16.05 26.26
CA PHE A 737 24.08 -17.09 26.34
C PHE A 737 25.11 -16.91 25.23
N SER A 738 26.38 -16.86 25.59
CA SER A 738 27.52 -16.70 24.68
C SER A 738 28.54 -17.80 24.93
N LYS A 739 28.96 -18.48 23.85
CA LYS A 739 30.12 -19.39 23.90
C LYS A 739 31.45 -18.64 24.00
N GLU A 740 31.48 -17.36 23.62
CA GLU A 740 32.68 -16.54 23.68
C GLU A 740 32.79 -15.80 25.01
N LYS A 741 34.03 -15.68 25.50
CA LYS A 741 34.41 -14.90 26.68
C LYS A 741 34.16 -13.40 26.52
N HIS A 742 34.32 -12.86 25.30
CA HIS A 742 34.19 -11.44 25.00
C HIS A 742 33.08 -11.19 23.96
N PRO A 743 31.81 -11.14 24.35
CA PRO A 743 30.68 -10.93 23.43
C PRO A 743 30.55 -9.47 22.96
N PHE A 744 29.59 -9.22 22.05
CA PHE A 744 29.17 -7.86 21.63
C PHE A 744 30.28 -6.96 21.07
N TYR A 745 30.98 -7.42 20.03
CA TYR A 745 31.98 -6.64 19.32
C TYR A 745 31.76 -6.67 17.79
N ASN A 746 32.34 -5.71 17.08
CA ASN A 746 32.24 -5.63 15.62
C ASN A 746 33.30 -6.51 14.95
N ARG A 747 32.89 -7.72 14.57
CA ARG A 747 33.76 -8.70 13.89
C ARG A 747 34.29 -8.25 12.52
N VAL A 748 33.63 -7.28 11.87
CA VAL A 748 34.06 -6.75 10.56
C VAL A 748 35.34 -5.92 10.69
N LEU A 749 35.67 -5.45 11.91
CA LEU A 749 36.88 -4.67 12.17
C LEU A 749 38.06 -5.53 12.66
N LEU A 750 37.94 -6.88 12.60
CA LEU A 750 39.05 -7.76 12.97
C LEU A 750 40.31 -7.58 12.10
N PRO A 751 40.22 -7.33 10.78
CA PRO A 751 41.40 -6.96 9.98
C PRO A 751 42.16 -5.74 10.53
N ASP A 752 41.45 -4.64 10.83
CA ASP A 752 42.02 -3.42 11.42
C ASP A 752 42.57 -3.65 12.85
N TYR A 753 42.08 -4.67 13.55
CA TYR A 753 42.62 -5.07 14.85
C TYR A 753 43.94 -5.85 14.71
N VAL A 754 44.07 -6.66 13.66
CA VAL A 754 45.28 -7.42 13.34
C VAL A 754 46.44 -6.49 12.98
N ASN A 755 46.19 -5.43 12.20
CA ASN A 755 47.23 -4.46 11.84
C ASN A 755 47.50 -3.38 12.91
N ALA A 756 46.77 -3.41 14.02
CA ALA A 756 46.87 -2.50 15.16
C ALA A 756 46.47 -1.04 14.89
N HIS A 757 45.83 -0.72 13.77
CA HIS A 757 45.15 0.56 13.59
C HIS A 757 44.00 0.74 14.57
N LYS A 758 43.35 -0.37 14.95
CA LYS A 758 42.36 -0.41 16.03
C LYS A 758 42.83 -1.28 17.19
N ASN A 759 42.57 -0.79 18.41
CA ASN A 759 42.72 -1.57 19.63
C ASN A 759 41.41 -2.34 19.92
N TRP A 760 41.44 -3.23 20.92
CA TRP A 760 40.27 -4.07 21.22
C TRP A 760 39.03 -3.25 21.66
N ASN A 761 39.23 -2.13 22.36
CA ASN A 761 38.14 -1.28 22.83
C ASN A 761 37.41 -0.58 21.68
N ASP A 762 38.09 -0.36 20.54
CA ASP A 762 37.46 0.21 19.35
C ASP A 762 36.44 -0.74 18.72
N LEU A 763 36.61 -2.05 18.92
CA LEU A 763 35.73 -3.10 18.39
C LEU A 763 34.50 -3.34 19.28
N LEU A 764 34.58 -3.02 20.58
CA LEU A 764 33.49 -3.26 21.51
C LEU A 764 32.27 -2.40 21.17
N LYS A 765 31.09 -3.03 21.13
CA LYS A 765 29.82 -2.32 20.92
C LYS A 765 29.28 -1.65 22.19
N PHE A 766 29.75 -2.09 23.36
CA PHE A 766 29.50 -1.43 24.65
C PHE A 766 30.83 -0.85 25.14
N LYS A 767 30.88 0.48 25.35
CA LYS A 767 32.10 1.17 25.74
C LYS A 767 32.37 1.08 27.24
N SER A 768 31.33 0.89 28.05
CA SER A 768 31.45 0.68 29.50
C SER A 768 30.53 -0.45 30.00
N PRO A 769 30.88 -1.11 31.14
CA PRO A 769 29.97 -2.02 31.83
C PRO A 769 28.63 -1.36 32.21
N ALA A 770 28.67 -0.07 32.59
CA ALA A 770 27.48 0.69 32.95
C ALA A 770 26.46 0.78 31.81
N ASP A 771 26.90 0.81 30.55
CA ASP A 771 26.00 0.83 29.39
C ASP A 771 25.27 -0.50 29.19
N MET A 772 25.92 -1.60 29.53
CA MET A 772 25.30 -2.93 29.51
C MET A 772 24.35 -3.12 30.71
N ASP A 773 24.72 -2.60 31.88
CA ASP A 773 23.90 -2.68 33.10
C ASP A 773 22.57 -1.93 32.94
N LYS A 774 22.56 -0.80 32.21
CA LYS A 774 21.33 -0.05 31.85
C LYS A 774 20.32 -0.90 31.09
N LEU A 775 20.75 -1.93 30.36
CA LEU A 775 19.87 -2.80 29.59
C LEU A 775 19.21 -3.90 30.44
N ASN A 776 19.63 -4.06 31.70
CA ASN A 776 19.08 -5.04 32.64
C ASN A 776 18.96 -6.46 32.03
N ILE A 777 20.09 -7.00 31.58
CA ILE A 777 20.20 -8.35 31.00
C ILE A 777 21.02 -9.26 31.91
N LYS A 778 20.73 -10.56 31.89
CA LYS A 778 21.59 -11.59 32.49
C LYS A 778 22.44 -12.23 31.40
N LEU A 779 23.73 -11.90 31.39
CA LEU A 779 24.70 -12.40 30.41
C LEU A 779 25.48 -13.60 30.98
N TYR A 780 25.43 -14.72 30.26
CA TYR A 780 26.19 -15.94 30.55
C TYR A 780 27.27 -16.10 29.47
N VAL A 781 28.51 -15.79 29.81
CA VAL A 781 29.68 -15.98 28.93
C VAL A 781 30.33 -17.34 29.16
N GLU A 782 31.04 -17.85 28.16
CA GLU A 782 31.66 -19.19 28.19
C GLU A 782 30.66 -20.28 28.61
N ASN A 783 29.41 -20.11 28.17
CA ASN A 783 28.29 -21.01 28.48
C ASN A 783 27.32 -21.02 27.30
N GLY A 784 27.39 -22.07 26.47
CA GLY A 784 26.44 -22.32 25.40
C GLY A 784 25.15 -23.01 25.86
N ILE A 785 24.23 -23.21 24.93
CA ILE A 785 23.06 -24.07 25.09
C ILE A 785 23.31 -25.38 24.36
N GLU A 786 23.04 -26.49 25.04
CA GLU A 786 23.22 -27.85 24.53
C GLU A 786 21.93 -28.37 23.86
N SER A 787 20.78 -28.16 24.50
CA SER A 787 19.49 -28.68 24.02
C SER A 787 18.32 -27.71 24.28
N ILE A 788 17.26 -27.84 23.47
CA ILE A 788 15.98 -27.11 23.62
C ILE A 788 14.86 -28.14 23.72
N ASP A 789 14.05 -28.05 24.77
CA ASP A 789 12.78 -28.77 24.88
C ASP A 789 11.63 -27.81 24.56
N ARG A 790 11.06 -27.98 23.36
CA ARG A 790 10.00 -27.13 22.82
C ARG A 790 8.66 -27.32 23.53
N SER A 791 8.39 -28.54 24.00
CA SER A 791 7.11 -28.88 24.64
C SER A 791 7.02 -28.25 26.03
N ASN A 792 8.13 -28.28 26.77
CA ASN A 792 8.22 -27.71 28.11
C ASN A 792 8.71 -26.24 28.13
N LYS A 793 9.05 -25.67 26.96
CA LYS A 793 9.63 -24.33 26.80
C LYS A 793 10.86 -24.08 27.68
N THR A 794 11.82 -25.00 27.61
CA THR A 794 13.09 -24.92 28.35
C THR A 794 14.31 -25.09 27.46
N VAL A 795 15.44 -24.54 27.91
CA VAL A 795 16.77 -24.80 27.34
C VAL A 795 17.71 -25.31 28.43
N THR A 796 18.62 -26.22 28.08
CA THR A 796 19.66 -26.73 28.97
C THR A 796 21.00 -26.18 28.54
N ASP A 797 21.71 -25.50 29.45
CA ASP A 797 23.05 -24.96 29.18
C ASP A 797 24.15 -26.04 29.29
N GLU A 798 25.35 -25.72 28.81
CA GLU A 798 26.51 -26.64 28.81
C GLU A 798 26.97 -27.04 30.23
N LYS A 799 26.41 -26.44 31.29
CA LYS A 799 26.63 -26.79 32.70
C LYS A 799 25.50 -27.66 33.26
N GLY A 800 24.58 -28.13 32.41
CA GLY A 800 23.44 -28.98 32.79
C GLY A 800 22.29 -28.22 33.47
N LYS A 801 22.31 -26.88 33.49
CA LYS A 801 21.25 -26.09 34.13
C LYS A 801 20.11 -25.82 33.16
N VAL A 802 18.89 -26.06 33.62
CA VAL A 802 17.65 -25.84 32.86
C VAL A 802 17.13 -24.41 33.07
N HIS A 803 16.76 -23.74 31.98
CA HIS A 803 16.20 -22.39 31.97
C HIS A 803 14.89 -22.35 31.18
N HIS A 804 13.82 -21.86 31.80
CA HIS A 804 12.55 -21.63 31.11
C HIS A 804 12.61 -20.37 30.22
N TYR A 805 11.82 -20.35 29.14
CA TYR A 805 11.61 -19.18 28.29
C TYR A 805 10.12 -18.98 27.96
N GLY A 806 9.70 -17.73 27.81
CA GLY A 806 8.47 -17.36 27.13
C GLY A 806 8.69 -17.24 25.62
N THR A 807 9.78 -16.54 25.25
CA THR A 807 10.25 -16.43 23.86
C THR A 807 11.73 -16.85 23.78
N LEU A 808 12.09 -17.62 22.75
CA LEU A 808 13.47 -18.04 22.49
C LEU A 808 13.99 -17.41 21.20
N ILE A 809 15.21 -16.89 21.23
CA ILE A 809 15.88 -16.28 20.09
C ILE A 809 17.16 -17.04 19.76
N LEU A 810 17.23 -17.58 18.54
CA LEU A 810 18.41 -18.21 17.97
C LEU A 810 19.18 -17.16 17.15
N ALA A 811 20.37 -16.79 17.64
CA ALA A 811 21.27 -15.80 17.02
C ALA A 811 22.73 -16.29 17.07
N THR A 812 22.94 -17.59 16.82
CA THR A 812 24.21 -18.32 16.98
C THR A 812 25.29 -17.97 15.94
N GLY A 813 24.96 -17.14 14.95
CA GLY A 813 25.89 -16.67 13.92
C GLY A 813 26.44 -17.78 13.03
N SER A 814 27.63 -17.57 12.47
CA SER A 814 28.34 -18.54 11.64
C SER A 814 29.79 -18.71 12.06
N ARG A 815 30.37 -19.85 11.67
CA ARG A 815 31.78 -20.20 11.80
C ARG A 815 32.49 -20.10 10.46
N ALA A 816 33.82 -20.00 10.47
CA ALA A 816 34.62 -20.05 9.23
C ALA A 816 34.35 -21.36 8.48
N PHE A 817 34.25 -21.28 7.15
CA PHE A 817 34.26 -22.47 6.31
C PHE A 817 35.71 -22.88 6.09
N VAL A 818 36.04 -24.08 6.51
CA VAL A 818 37.36 -24.68 6.38
C VAL A 818 37.20 -25.98 5.59
N PRO A 819 38.01 -26.24 4.54
CA PRO A 819 37.98 -27.52 3.84
C PRO A 819 38.25 -28.68 4.80
N PRO A 820 37.60 -29.84 4.65
CA PRO A 820 37.79 -30.97 5.56
C PRO A 820 39.26 -31.39 5.75
N ASP A 821 40.06 -31.29 4.68
CA ASP A 821 41.46 -31.72 4.66
C ASP A 821 42.45 -30.59 4.99
N ALA A 822 41.96 -29.40 5.36
CA ALA A 822 42.85 -28.30 5.73
C ALA A 822 43.52 -28.59 7.08
N PRO A 823 44.87 -28.57 7.16
CA PRO A 823 45.59 -28.99 8.35
C PRO A 823 45.64 -27.87 9.40
N MET A 824 44.46 -27.52 9.96
CA MET A 824 44.29 -26.45 10.95
C MET A 824 45.06 -26.67 12.26
N HIS A 825 45.57 -27.88 12.49
CA HIS A 825 46.40 -28.21 13.65
C HIS A 825 47.87 -27.76 13.49
N LEU A 826 48.31 -27.43 12.26
CA LEU A 826 49.69 -27.01 12.01
C LEU A 826 49.93 -25.58 12.52
N PRO A 827 51.09 -25.29 13.14
CA PRO A 827 51.48 -23.93 13.48
C PRO A 827 51.51 -23.03 12.24
N GLY A 828 50.92 -21.83 12.36
CA GLY A 828 50.89 -20.83 11.29
C GLY A 828 49.70 -20.95 10.31
N VAL A 829 48.75 -21.86 10.55
CA VAL A 829 47.50 -21.97 9.79
C VAL A 829 46.35 -21.38 10.60
N PHE A 830 45.65 -20.39 10.05
CA PHE A 830 44.63 -19.59 10.74
C PHE A 830 43.33 -19.47 9.95
N THR A 831 42.26 -19.10 10.66
CA THR A 831 41.05 -18.50 10.11
C THR A 831 40.95 -17.04 10.56
N MET A 832 39.88 -16.35 10.17
CA MET A 832 39.59 -15.00 10.65
C MET A 832 38.09 -14.83 10.90
N ARG A 833 37.59 -15.29 12.06
CA ARG A 833 36.16 -15.19 12.37
C ARG A 833 35.83 -14.66 13.76
N ASN A 834 36.65 -14.98 14.74
CA ASN A 834 36.45 -14.57 16.13
C ASN A 834 37.69 -13.85 16.67
N ARG A 835 37.61 -13.33 17.90
CA ARG A 835 38.75 -12.62 18.50
C ARG A 835 39.99 -13.52 18.66
N LYS A 836 39.81 -14.77 19.10
CA LYS A 836 40.92 -15.70 19.29
C LYS A 836 41.71 -15.91 18.00
N ASP A 837 41.01 -16.06 16.87
CA ASP A 837 41.65 -16.17 15.55
C ASP A 837 42.57 -14.96 15.26
N ALA A 838 42.08 -13.74 15.54
CA ALA A 838 42.83 -12.50 15.31
C ALA A 838 44.01 -12.33 16.28
N ASP A 839 43.80 -12.63 17.57
CA ASP A 839 44.84 -12.60 18.61
C ASP A 839 45.97 -13.60 18.28
N ASP A 840 45.61 -14.82 17.88
CA ASP A 840 46.56 -15.88 17.51
C ASP A 840 47.38 -15.49 16.27
N LEU A 841 46.73 -14.96 15.22
CA LEU A 841 47.40 -14.49 14.01
C LEU A 841 48.36 -13.32 14.31
N LYS A 842 47.88 -12.32 15.04
CA LYS A 842 48.65 -11.13 15.41
C LYS A 842 49.91 -11.49 16.21
N LYS A 843 49.75 -12.36 17.23
CA LYS A 843 50.86 -12.86 18.04
C LYS A 843 51.86 -13.68 17.21
N TYR A 844 51.36 -14.47 16.27
CA TYR A 844 52.22 -15.30 15.42
C TYR A 844 53.04 -14.47 14.43
N LEU A 845 52.44 -13.47 13.78
CA LEU A 845 53.11 -12.64 12.77
C LEU A 845 54.08 -11.62 13.36
N ASN A 846 53.75 -11.02 14.52
CA ASN A 846 54.52 -9.90 15.09
C ASN A 846 54.78 -8.76 14.06
N TYR A 847 53.78 -8.48 13.21
CA TYR A 847 53.77 -7.44 12.18
C TYR A 847 54.86 -7.54 11.10
N LYS A 848 55.44 -8.72 10.86
CA LYS A 848 56.43 -8.93 9.77
C LYS A 848 56.22 -10.27 9.09
N GLY A 849 56.65 -10.37 7.83
CA GLY A 849 56.68 -11.62 7.06
C GLY A 849 55.71 -11.66 5.88
N HIS A 850 55.46 -12.87 5.39
CA HIS A 850 54.63 -13.18 4.23
C HIS A 850 53.39 -13.98 4.64
N VAL A 851 52.20 -13.47 4.31
CA VAL A 851 50.92 -14.15 4.58
C VAL A 851 50.28 -14.59 3.27
N LEU A 852 49.94 -15.88 3.19
CA LEU A 852 49.11 -16.40 2.11
C LEU A 852 47.66 -16.45 2.56
N ILE A 853 46.76 -15.83 1.80
CA ILE A 853 45.32 -15.83 2.04
C ILE A 853 44.66 -16.74 1.01
N ALA A 854 44.01 -17.80 1.48
CA ALA A 854 43.18 -18.65 0.64
C ALA A 854 41.78 -18.03 0.52
N GLY A 855 41.46 -17.51 -0.66
CA GLY A 855 40.17 -16.90 -0.98
C GLY A 855 40.24 -15.39 -1.21
N GLY A 856 40.00 -14.96 -2.45
CA GLY A 856 39.86 -13.57 -2.88
C GLY A 856 38.44 -13.02 -2.73
N GLY A 857 37.77 -13.34 -1.61
CA GLY A 857 36.49 -12.75 -1.22
C GLY A 857 36.67 -11.51 -0.34
N LEU A 858 35.56 -10.88 0.08
CA LEU A 858 35.59 -9.62 0.84
C LEU A 858 36.53 -9.65 2.06
N LEU A 859 36.38 -10.65 2.93
CA LEU A 859 37.22 -10.80 4.13
C LEU A 859 38.71 -10.99 3.79
N GLY A 860 39.01 -11.80 2.77
CA GLY A 860 40.39 -12.05 2.34
C GLY A 860 41.05 -10.80 1.78
N LEU A 861 40.28 -9.99 1.03
CA LEU A 861 40.73 -8.73 0.48
C LEU A 861 40.92 -7.65 1.55
N GLU A 862 39.97 -7.51 2.49
CA GLU A 862 40.11 -6.57 3.62
C GLU A 862 41.32 -6.93 4.51
N LEU A 863 41.55 -8.23 4.75
CA LEU A 863 42.74 -8.68 5.46
C LEU A 863 44.02 -8.42 4.66
N ALA A 864 44.01 -8.64 3.34
CA ALA A 864 45.14 -8.32 2.48
C ALA A 864 45.50 -6.82 2.55
N ALA A 865 44.50 -5.93 2.47
CA ALA A 865 44.68 -4.49 2.62
C ALA A 865 45.30 -4.15 3.98
N ALA A 866 44.68 -4.62 5.07
CA ALA A 866 45.13 -4.34 6.41
C ALA A 866 46.59 -4.79 6.67
N LEU A 867 47.00 -5.93 6.10
CA LEU A 867 48.37 -6.44 6.20
C LEU A 867 49.35 -5.65 5.31
N ARG A 868 48.93 -5.16 4.14
CA ARG A 868 49.76 -4.30 3.28
C ARG A 868 50.02 -2.93 3.91
N GLU A 869 49.08 -2.38 4.67
CA GLU A 869 49.25 -1.12 5.41
C GLU A 869 50.39 -1.16 6.46
N ILE A 870 50.79 -2.35 6.90
CA ILE A 870 51.93 -2.57 7.80
C ILE A 870 53.12 -3.25 7.10
N ASP A 871 53.24 -3.02 5.78
CA ASP A 871 54.36 -3.45 4.92
C ASP A 871 54.61 -4.97 4.84
N MET A 872 53.60 -5.81 5.14
CA MET A 872 53.75 -7.26 5.04
C MET A 872 53.60 -7.75 3.59
N GLN A 873 54.32 -8.81 3.22
CA GLN A 873 54.07 -9.46 1.92
C GLN A 873 52.75 -10.24 1.99
N VAL A 874 51.93 -10.13 0.95
CA VAL A 874 50.64 -10.82 0.88
C VAL A 874 50.50 -11.52 -0.46
N THR A 875 50.14 -12.81 -0.40
CA THR A 875 49.73 -13.59 -1.57
C THR A 875 48.27 -14.01 -1.40
N ILE A 876 47.46 -13.90 -2.44
CA ILE A 876 46.09 -14.44 -2.46
C ILE A 876 46.03 -15.60 -3.45
N VAL A 877 45.54 -16.75 -2.99
CA VAL A 877 45.21 -17.90 -3.84
C VAL A 877 43.70 -17.96 -3.97
N GLN A 878 43.21 -17.82 -5.21
CA GLN A 878 41.78 -17.79 -5.53
C GLN A 878 41.42 -18.96 -6.44
N LEU A 879 40.43 -19.74 -6.01
CA LEU A 879 39.97 -20.93 -6.73
C LEU A 879 39.39 -20.59 -8.10
N GLY A 880 38.64 -19.49 -8.21
CA GLY A 880 38.03 -19.04 -9.46
C GLY A 880 38.94 -18.12 -10.28
N SER A 881 38.48 -17.76 -11.47
CA SER A 881 39.15 -16.79 -12.35
C SER A 881 38.93 -15.34 -11.94
N ARG A 882 38.03 -15.08 -10.99
CA ARG A 882 37.61 -13.74 -10.57
C ARG A 882 37.72 -13.53 -9.06
N LEU A 883 38.05 -12.31 -8.67
CA LEU A 883 37.94 -11.82 -7.30
C LEU A 883 36.49 -11.43 -7.05
N MET A 884 35.99 -11.68 -5.82
CA MET A 884 34.61 -11.35 -5.45
C MET A 884 33.56 -11.80 -6.48
N GLU A 885 33.70 -13.01 -7.02
CA GLU A 885 32.91 -13.52 -8.16
C GLU A 885 31.38 -13.50 -7.97
N ARG A 886 30.90 -13.39 -6.72
CA ARG A 886 29.47 -13.30 -6.39
C ARG A 886 28.97 -11.86 -6.28
N GLN A 887 29.88 -10.89 -6.24
CA GLN A 887 29.62 -9.47 -5.96
C GLN A 887 30.03 -8.56 -7.10
N LEU A 888 30.96 -8.97 -7.97
CA LEU A 888 31.48 -8.17 -9.07
C LEU A 888 31.30 -8.91 -10.40
N ASP A 889 31.06 -8.14 -11.45
CA ASP A 889 31.09 -8.63 -12.81
C ASP A 889 32.56 -8.77 -13.32
N PRO A 890 32.80 -9.33 -14.51
CA PRO A 890 34.16 -9.55 -15.00
C PRO A 890 35.00 -8.27 -15.08
N MET A 891 34.40 -7.14 -15.51
CA MET A 891 35.12 -5.87 -15.66
C MET A 891 35.54 -5.30 -14.31
N ALA A 892 34.60 -5.15 -13.37
CA ALA A 892 34.93 -4.64 -12.04
C ALA A 892 35.93 -5.55 -11.31
N SER A 893 35.84 -6.88 -11.50
CA SER A 893 36.83 -7.80 -10.95
C SER A 893 38.22 -7.63 -11.56
N SER A 894 38.33 -7.25 -12.84
CA SER A 894 39.62 -7.02 -13.50
C SER A 894 40.28 -5.73 -12.99
N LEU A 895 39.53 -4.63 -12.89
CA LEU A 895 40.05 -3.37 -12.35
C LEU A 895 40.49 -3.53 -10.88
N LEU A 896 39.73 -4.27 -10.08
CA LEU A 896 40.13 -4.59 -8.71
C LEU A 896 41.42 -5.40 -8.66
N ARG A 897 41.59 -6.34 -9.60
CA ARG A 897 42.80 -7.16 -9.70
C ARG A 897 44.03 -6.28 -10.02
N GLU A 898 43.93 -5.44 -11.05
CA GLU A 898 45.00 -4.51 -11.44
C GLU A 898 45.42 -3.64 -10.25
N ARG A 899 44.44 -3.09 -9.51
CA ARG A 899 44.72 -2.25 -8.33
C ARG A 899 45.43 -3.01 -7.20
N LEU A 900 45.11 -4.29 -6.98
CA LEU A 900 45.78 -5.11 -5.97
C LEU A 900 47.22 -5.45 -6.36
N GLU A 901 47.45 -5.73 -7.64
CA GLU A 901 48.79 -5.99 -8.18
C GLU A 901 49.67 -4.72 -8.07
N GLU A 902 49.13 -3.53 -8.34
CA GLU A 902 49.79 -2.24 -8.11
C GLU A 902 50.19 -2.01 -6.64
N MET A 903 49.39 -2.53 -5.70
CA MET A 903 49.68 -2.45 -4.26
C MET A 903 50.68 -3.52 -3.77
N GLY A 904 51.19 -4.34 -4.68
CA GLY A 904 52.19 -5.37 -4.40
C GLY A 904 51.61 -6.65 -3.82
N VAL A 905 50.31 -6.93 -4.01
CA VAL A 905 49.69 -8.20 -3.64
C VAL A 905 49.92 -9.22 -4.77
N GLN A 906 50.48 -10.37 -4.46
CA GLN A 906 50.65 -11.46 -5.44
C GLN A 906 49.35 -12.25 -5.57
N LEU A 907 48.89 -12.51 -6.81
CA LEU A 907 47.60 -13.17 -7.06
C LEU A 907 47.78 -14.45 -7.88
N PHE A 908 47.27 -15.57 -7.35
CA PHE A 908 47.21 -16.86 -8.04
C PHE A 908 45.74 -17.25 -8.27
N MET A 909 45.24 -16.93 -9.46
CA MET A 909 43.87 -17.21 -9.90
C MET A 909 43.73 -18.62 -10.47
N ASN A 910 42.50 -19.16 -10.51
CA ASN A 910 42.21 -20.54 -10.96
C ASN A 910 43.06 -21.60 -10.25
N ASN A 911 43.38 -21.37 -8.98
CA ASN A 911 44.34 -22.19 -8.27
C ASN A 911 43.89 -22.49 -6.83
N GLN A 912 44.42 -23.56 -6.27
CA GLN A 912 44.02 -24.04 -4.95
C GLN A 912 45.23 -24.60 -4.21
N LEU A 913 45.26 -24.40 -2.89
CA LEU A 913 46.18 -25.12 -2.01
C LEU A 913 45.99 -26.64 -2.14
N SER A 914 47.10 -27.37 -2.33
CA SER A 914 47.12 -28.83 -2.42
C SER A 914 47.74 -29.48 -1.18
N LEU A 915 48.91 -28.99 -0.75
CA LEU A 915 49.65 -29.52 0.39
C LEU A 915 50.33 -28.39 1.16
N LEU A 916 50.37 -28.49 2.48
CA LEU A 916 51.11 -27.57 3.34
C LEU A 916 52.22 -28.34 4.06
N GLU A 917 53.46 -27.85 3.93
CA GLU A 917 54.62 -28.40 4.62
C GLU A 917 55.15 -27.37 5.63
N SER A 918 55.27 -27.77 6.89
CA SER A 918 55.85 -26.95 7.94
C SER A 918 57.28 -27.39 8.21
N HIS A 919 58.23 -26.46 8.16
CA HIS A 919 59.65 -26.76 8.34
C HIS A 919 60.17 -26.23 9.69
N GLY A 920 59.99 -27.01 10.76
CA GLY A 920 60.56 -26.75 12.10
C GLY A 920 60.14 -25.43 12.78
N ASP A 921 60.79 -25.08 13.89
CA ASP A 921 60.42 -23.98 14.82
C ASP A 921 60.50 -22.54 14.22
N ASN A 922 60.82 -22.38 12.94
CA ASN A 922 61.20 -21.08 12.33
C ASN A 922 60.10 -20.36 11.53
N LYS A 923 58.81 -20.61 11.81
CA LYS A 923 57.67 -19.93 11.14
C LYS A 923 57.76 -19.96 9.61
N ASN A 924 58.19 -21.08 9.02
CA ASN A 924 58.29 -21.25 7.56
C ASN A 924 57.34 -22.36 7.09
N ILE A 925 56.34 -21.97 6.29
CA ILE A 925 55.37 -22.85 5.66
C ILE A 925 55.58 -22.79 4.15
N THR A 926 55.73 -23.95 3.53
CA THR A 926 55.69 -24.10 2.08
C THR A 926 54.27 -24.49 1.67
N ALA A 927 53.59 -23.59 0.96
CA ALA A 927 52.26 -23.80 0.43
C ALA A 927 52.35 -24.27 -1.02
N ASN A 928 52.07 -25.56 -1.26
CA ASN A 928 52.01 -26.11 -2.60
C ASN A 928 50.63 -25.85 -3.21
N LEU A 929 50.62 -25.42 -4.47
CA LEU A 929 49.43 -25.17 -5.26
C LEU A 929 49.15 -26.33 -6.21
N LYS A 930 47.90 -26.51 -6.62
CA LYS A 930 47.53 -27.50 -7.66
C LYS A 930 48.16 -27.23 -9.01
N SER A 931 48.58 -25.99 -9.29
CA SER A 931 49.36 -25.66 -10.50
C SER A 931 50.79 -26.21 -10.50
N GLY A 932 51.29 -26.75 -9.37
CA GLY A 932 52.68 -27.17 -9.19
C GLY A 932 53.61 -26.06 -8.69
N GLN A 933 53.10 -24.86 -8.42
CA GLN A 933 53.87 -23.78 -7.80
C GLN A 933 53.92 -23.95 -6.27
N SER A 934 55.05 -23.58 -5.68
CA SER A 934 55.26 -23.60 -4.22
C SER A 934 55.53 -22.18 -3.73
N ILE A 935 54.82 -21.75 -2.70
CA ILE A 935 54.95 -20.41 -2.12
C ILE A 935 55.49 -20.56 -0.70
N ALA A 936 56.64 -19.96 -0.41
CA ALA A 936 57.16 -19.88 0.95
C ALA A 936 56.50 -18.72 1.67
N CYS A 937 55.81 -18.98 2.78
CA CYS A 937 55.11 -17.99 3.58
C CYS A 937 55.28 -18.28 5.08
N ASN A 938 54.97 -17.30 5.91
CA ASN A 938 55.02 -17.46 7.36
C ASN A 938 53.67 -17.91 7.93
N ALA A 939 52.56 -17.47 7.35
CA ALA A 939 51.23 -17.85 7.79
C ALA A 939 50.26 -18.03 6.63
N ILE A 940 49.25 -18.86 6.85
CA ILE A 940 48.15 -19.11 5.92
C ILE A 940 46.83 -18.76 6.58
N VAL A 941 45.99 -17.97 5.92
CA VAL A 941 44.65 -17.62 6.42
C VAL A 941 43.59 -18.14 5.46
N TYR A 942 42.73 -19.04 5.94
CA TYR A 942 41.56 -19.51 5.19
C TYR A 942 40.41 -18.49 5.30
N ALA A 943 40.14 -17.77 4.20
CA ALA A 943 39.09 -16.76 4.07
C ALA A 943 38.06 -17.12 2.97
N ILE A 944 37.74 -18.42 2.85
CA ILE A 944 36.92 -18.97 1.76
C ILE A 944 35.39 -19.01 2.03
N GLY A 945 34.92 -18.27 3.04
CA GLY A 945 33.50 -18.14 3.38
C GLY A 945 33.14 -18.61 4.80
N THR A 946 31.84 -18.70 5.09
CA THR A 946 31.31 -19.06 6.41
C THR A 946 30.20 -20.12 6.32
N ARG A 947 29.95 -20.79 7.44
CA ARG A 947 28.88 -21.79 7.61
C ARG A 947 27.97 -21.41 8.78
N PRO A 948 26.64 -21.23 8.57
CA PRO A 948 25.70 -20.94 9.65
C PRO A 948 25.67 -22.02 10.74
N ASN A 949 25.60 -21.62 12.00
CA ASN A 949 25.55 -22.51 13.17
C ASN A 949 24.11 -22.94 13.48
N ILE A 950 23.57 -23.90 12.72
CA ILE A 950 22.15 -24.33 12.80
C ILE A 950 21.93 -25.68 13.49
N GLU A 951 22.98 -26.25 14.08
CA GLU A 951 22.95 -27.58 14.71
C GLU A 951 21.85 -27.68 15.77
N LEU A 952 21.69 -26.65 16.61
CA LEU A 952 20.66 -26.59 17.65
C LEU A 952 19.24 -26.52 17.07
N GLY A 953 19.04 -25.84 15.93
CA GLY A 953 17.74 -25.82 15.25
C GLY A 953 17.38 -27.18 14.66
N LYS A 954 18.38 -27.90 14.14
CA LYS A 954 18.19 -29.25 13.57
C LYS A 954 17.87 -30.28 14.65
N SER A 955 18.64 -30.32 15.74
CA SER A 955 18.44 -31.30 16.81
C SER A 955 17.09 -31.16 17.53
N THR A 956 16.44 -30.01 17.39
CA THR A 956 15.17 -29.67 18.07
C THR A 956 13.96 -29.77 17.13
N GLY A 957 14.18 -30.25 15.90
CA GLY A 957 13.12 -30.50 14.93
C GLY A 957 12.52 -29.24 14.31
N LEU A 958 13.24 -28.10 14.31
CA LEU A 958 12.84 -26.93 13.54
C LEU A 958 13.05 -27.18 12.05
N ILE A 959 12.19 -26.61 11.20
CA ILE A 959 12.35 -26.72 9.75
C ILE A 959 13.61 -25.95 9.33
N CYS A 960 14.60 -26.68 8.81
CA CYS A 960 15.89 -26.15 8.40
C CYS A 960 16.18 -26.46 6.92
N GLY A 961 16.86 -25.54 6.23
CA GLY A 961 17.48 -25.72 4.92
C GLY A 961 18.98 -25.47 5.00
N ARG A 962 19.45 -24.43 4.30
CA ARG A 962 20.80 -23.88 4.48
C ARG A 962 20.91 -23.07 5.79
N GLY A 963 19.79 -22.53 6.26
CA GLY A 963 19.61 -21.96 7.60
C GLY A 963 18.35 -22.50 8.30
N ILE A 964 17.95 -21.88 9.40
CA ILE A 964 16.65 -22.11 10.06
C ILE A 964 15.60 -21.31 9.30
N LYS A 965 14.55 -21.97 8.78
CA LYS A 965 13.52 -21.28 8.00
C LYS A 965 12.66 -20.40 8.88
N VAL A 966 12.43 -19.17 8.41
CA VAL A 966 11.61 -18.19 9.12
C VAL A 966 10.58 -17.50 8.24
N ASN A 967 9.47 -17.06 8.85
CA ASN A 967 8.46 -16.22 8.21
C ASN A 967 8.87 -14.73 8.16
N ASP A 968 7.97 -13.86 7.68
CA ASP A 968 8.22 -12.41 7.56
C ASP A 968 8.33 -11.69 8.93
N TYR A 969 7.99 -12.35 10.04
CA TYR A 969 8.18 -11.89 11.42
C TYR A 969 9.41 -12.50 12.11
N LEU A 970 10.21 -13.29 11.37
CA LEU A 970 11.37 -14.03 11.85
C LEU A 970 11.03 -15.19 12.82
N GLN A 971 9.76 -15.60 12.90
CA GLN A 971 9.35 -16.81 13.62
C GLN A 971 9.74 -18.05 12.83
N THR A 972 10.15 -19.09 13.55
CA THR A 972 10.48 -20.40 12.97
C THR A 972 9.20 -21.24 12.77
N SER A 973 9.35 -22.56 12.53
CA SER A 973 8.22 -23.50 12.57
C SER A 973 7.56 -23.63 13.94
N ASP A 974 8.17 -23.05 14.97
CA ASP A 974 7.61 -22.89 16.31
C ASP A 974 7.30 -21.40 16.57
N PRO A 975 6.05 -21.04 16.94
CA PRO A 975 5.64 -19.63 17.08
C PRO A 975 6.36 -18.90 18.22
N ASP A 976 6.91 -19.62 19.21
CA ASP A 976 7.61 -19.06 20.36
C ASP A 976 9.14 -19.00 20.16
N ILE A 977 9.65 -19.50 19.03
CA ILE A 977 11.08 -19.51 18.68
C ILE A 977 11.33 -18.68 17.42
N PHE A 978 12.26 -17.74 17.54
CA PHE A 978 12.70 -16.85 16.47
C PHE A 978 14.13 -17.17 16.06
N ALA A 979 14.47 -16.95 14.79
CA ALA A 979 15.85 -17.04 14.31
C ALA A 979 16.23 -15.76 13.56
N MET A 980 17.44 -15.24 13.84
CA MET A 980 17.93 -13.98 13.27
C MET A 980 19.45 -14.00 13.05
N GLY A 981 19.92 -13.07 12.23
CA GLY A 981 21.30 -13.03 11.75
C GLY A 981 21.55 -14.05 10.64
N GLU A 982 22.79 -14.53 10.56
CA GLU A 982 23.26 -15.37 9.45
C GLU A 982 22.61 -16.76 9.39
N ILE A 983 21.93 -17.17 10.47
CA ILE A 983 21.23 -18.46 10.52
C ILE A 983 19.81 -18.38 9.97
N ALA A 984 19.24 -17.20 9.82
CA ALA A 984 17.84 -17.03 9.41
C ALA A 984 17.69 -17.18 7.89
N GLU A 985 17.01 -18.24 7.47
CA GLU A 985 16.65 -18.48 6.08
C GLU A 985 15.27 -17.91 5.79
N HIS A 986 15.24 -16.69 5.23
CA HIS A 986 14.00 -16.00 4.86
C HIS A 986 13.76 -16.14 3.35
N LYS A 987 12.62 -16.71 2.95
CA LYS A 987 12.25 -16.95 1.55
C LYS A 987 13.37 -17.62 0.73
N GLY A 988 14.04 -18.60 1.34
CA GLY A 988 15.13 -19.39 0.74
C GLY A 988 16.49 -18.68 0.68
N LYS A 989 16.61 -17.47 1.25
CA LYS A 989 17.83 -16.65 1.24
C LYS A 989 18.43 -16.52 2.63
N LEU A 990 19.76 -16.57 2.69
CA LEU A 990 20.56 -16.25 3.87
C LEU A 990 21.27 -14.91 3.64
N ASN A 991 21.41 -14.12 4.70
CA ASN A 991 22.11 -12.85 4.63
C ASN A 991 23.30 -12.84 5.59
N GLY A 992 24.50 -12.63 5.05
CA GLY A 992 25.78 -12.63 5.77
C GLY A 992 26.26 -11.24 6.24
N ILE A 993 25.40 -10.23 6.22
CA ILE A 993 25.78 -8.82 6.47
C ILE A 993 25.16 -8.27 7.75
N THR A 994 25.90 -7.41 8.44
CA THR A 994 25.47 -6.77 9.70
C THR A 994 24.15 -6.00 9.54
N ALA A 995 23.98 -5.26 8.44
CA ALA A 995 22.76 -4.51 8.17
C ALA A 995 21.51 -5.40 8.09
N ALA A 996 21.64 -6.61 7.55
CA ALA A 996 20.54 -7.58 7.49
C ALA A 996 20.22 -8.13 8.88
N ALA A 997 21.25 -8.50 9.66
CA ALA A 997 21.09 -8.95 11.04
C ALA A 997 20.38 -7.89 11.91
N GLU A 998 20.72 -6.61 11.72
CA GLU A 998 20.07 -5.50 12.43
C GLU A 998 18.60 -5.33 12.01
N SER A 999 18.31 -5.36 10.71
CA SER A 999 16.93 -5.26 10.21
C SER A 999 16.04 -6.43 10.67
N GLN A 1000 16.58 -7.64 10.71
CA GLN A 1000 15.88 -8.81 11.24
C GLN A 1000 15.61 -8.67 12.74
N ALA A 1001 16.60 -8.21 13.51
CA ALA A 1001 16.48 -7.98 14.94
C ALA A 1001 15.46 -6.89 15.28
N ASP A 1002 15.47 -5.77 14.53
CA ASP A 1002 14.47 -4.70 14.65
C ASP A 1002 13.06 -5.21 14.40
N THR A 1003 12.90 -6.04 13.36
CA THR A 1003 11.62 -6.62 13.00
C THR A 1003 11.08 -7.52 14.11
N ALA A 1004 11.88 -8.50 14.54
CA ALA A 1004 11.50 -9.45 15.58
C ALA A 1004 11.21 -8.75 16.91
N SER A 1005 12.05 -7.79 17.29
CA SER A 1005 11.89 -7.01 18.52
C SER A 1005 10.56 -6.25 18.56
N ARG A 1006 10.23 -5.54 17.48
CA ARG A 1006 8.96 -4.82 17.34
C ARG A 1006 7.76 -5.76 17.36
N PHE A 1007 7.83 -6.86 16.60
CA PHE A 1007 6.77 -7.86 16.56
C PHE A 1007 6.49 -8.48 17.94
N ILE A 1008 7.52 -8.87 18.69
CA ILE A 1008 7.39 -9.43 20.04
C ILE A 1008 6.79 -8.40 21.01
N ASN A 1009 7.05 -7.11 20.81
CA ASN A 1009 6.42 -6.01 21.55
C ASN A 1009 5.00 -5.67 21.08
N GLY A 1010 4.47 -6.37 20.08
CA GLY A 1010 3.10 -6.24 19.60
C GLY A 1010 2.91 -5.40 18.34
N ASP A 1011 3.96 -4.83 17.77
CA ASP A 1011 3.91 -4.17 16.47
C ASP A 1011 3.83 -5.21 15.34
N LEU A 1012 2.60 -5.56 14.97
CA LEU A 1012 2.30 -6.54 13.93
C LEU A 1012 2.52 -6.01 12.50
N LEU A 1013 2.77 -4.71 12.35
CA LEU A 1013 3.05 -4.06 11.06
C LEU A 1013 4.53 -4.18 10.67
N SER A 1014 5.40 -4.35 11.66
CA SER A 1014 6.82 -4.60 11.46
C SER A 1014 7.06 -5.95 10.80
N THR A 1015 7.47 -5.92 9.53
CA THR A 1015 7.71 -7.11 8.71
C THR A 1015 9.05 -7.02 7.98
N TYR A 1016 9.74 -8.15 7.89
CA TYR A 1016 11.01 -8.26 7.20
C TYR A 1016 10.79 -8.58 5.72
N LYS A 1017 11.13 -7.63 4.86
CA LYS A 1017 10.95 -7.74 3.40
C LYS A 1017 12.13 -8.42 2.69
N GLY A 1018 13.12 -8.90 3.45
CA GLY A 1018 14.42 -9.32 2.95
C GLY A 1018 15.42 -8.16 2.95
N SER A 1019 16.70 -8.47 2.81
CA SER A 1019 17.77 -7.48 2.68
C SER A 1019 18.35 -7.53 1.27
N VAL A 1020 18.71 -6.36 0.76
CA VAL A 1020 19.42 -6.26 -0.52
C VAL A 1020 20.88 -6.69 -0.30
N PRO A 1021 21.42 -7.63 -1.08
CA PRO A 1021 22.84 -7.93 -1.05
C PRO A 1021 23.63 -6.66 -1.36
N MET A 1022 24.54 -6.27 -0.49
CA MET A 1022 25.38 -5.11 -0.69
C MET A 1022 26.75 -5.34 -0.06
N ASN A 1023 27.79 -4.85 -0.72
CA ASN A 1023 29.15 -5.01 -0.27
C ASN A 1023 29.90 -3.70 -0.55
N ILE A 1024 30.70 -3.29 0.41
CA ILE A 1024 31.57 -2.12 0.30
C ILE A 1024 32.94 -2.63 0.67
N LEU A 1025 33.89 -2.53 -0.26
CA LEU A 1025 35.27 -2.87 0.02
C LEU A 1025 35.92 -1.66 0.69
N LYS A 1026 36.59 -1.90 1.83
CA LYS A 1026 37.37 -0.87 2.53
C LYS A 1026 38.81 -0.96 2.08
N PHE A 1027 39.17 -0.14 1.10
CA PHE A 1027 40.54 0.05 0.61
C PHE A 1027 40.85 1.53 0.66
N ALA A 1028 42.01 1.92 1.21
CA ALA A 1028 42.37 3.32 1.45
C ALA A 1028 42.30 4.20 0.18
N ASP A 1029 42.50 3.60 -1.00
CA ASP A 1029 42.58 4.30 -2.30
C ASP A 1029 41.67 3.72 -3.40
N LEU A 1030 40.63 2.95 -3.03
CA LEU A 1030 39.66 2.42 -3.99
C LEU A 1030 38.26 2.43 -3.43
N ASP A 1031 37.44 3.37 -3.92
CA ASP A 1031 36.01 3.35 -3.67
C ASP A 1031 35.35 2.26 -4.52
N LEU A 1032 34.96 1.15 -3.89
CA LEU A 1032 34.26 0.05 -4.56
C LEU A 1032 33.05 -0.39 -3.75
N CYS A 1033 31.88 -0.40 -4.39
CA CYS A 1033 30.70 -1.03 -3.85
C CYS A 1033 29.89 -1.77 -4.92
N SER A 1034 29.21 -2.82 -4.48
CA SER A 1034 28.23 -3.57 -5.26
C SER A 1034 26.93 -3.66 -4.48
N ILE A 1035 25.81 -3.59 -5.20
CA ILE A 1035 24.49 -3.69 -4.61
C ILE A 1035 23.50 -4.39 -5.53
N GLY A 1036 22.63 -5.21 -4.97
CA GLY A 1036 21.68 -6.00 -5.74
C GLY A 1036 22.37 -7.11 -6.53
N ILE A 1037 21.95 -7.32 -7.78
CA ILE A 1037 22.57 -8.29 -8.68
C ILE A 1037 23.79 -7.67 -9.39
N PRO A 1038 24.95 -8.34 -9.44
CA PRO A 1038 26.14 -7.81 -10.12
C PRO A 1038 26.10 -8.02 -11.65
N GLU A 1039 25.33 -9.02 -12.09
CA GLU A 1039 25.26 -9.44 -13.48
C GLU A 1039 23.81 -9.76 -13.85
N LYS A 1040 23.47 -9.50 -15.12
CA LYS A 1040 22.19 -9.90 -15.69
C LYS A 1040 22.08 -11.44 -15.65
N PRO A 1041 20.94 -12.01 -15.21
CA PRO A 1041 20.77 -13.46 -15.26
C PRO A 1041 20.83 -13.97 -16.71
N ALA A 1042 21.57 -15.06 -16.94
CA ALA A 1042 21.71 -15.66 -18.27
C ALA A 1042 20.33 -16.01 -18.85
N ASN A 1043 20.12 -15.72 -20.14
CA ASN A 1043 18.86 -15.95 -20.87
C ASN A 1043 17.62 -15.25 -20.29
N ALA A 1044 17.76 -14.29 -19.38
CA ALA A 1044 16.63 -13.53 -18.85
C ALA A 1044 16.25 -12.34 -19.75
N GLU A 1045 15.00 -12.28 -20.16
CA GLU A 1045 14.42 -11.16 -20.90
C GLU A 1045 14.05 -9.99 -19.97
N GLY A 1046 13.92 -8.78 -20.54
CA GLY A 1046 13.50 -7.58 -19.81
C GLY A 1046 14.56 -6.93 -18.90
N TYR A 1047 15.76 -7.50 -18.82
CA TYR A 1047 16.92 -6.89 -18.16
C TYR A 1047 17.73 -6.04 -19.14
N GLU A 1048 18.09 -4.85 -18.67
CA GLU A 1048 18.86 -3.84 -19.38
C GLU A 1048 20.09 -3.45 -18.54
N GLU A 1049 21.20 -3.15 -19.22
CA GLU A 1049 22.45 -2.70 -18.59
C GLU A 1049 22.78 -1.28 -19.07
N ILE A 1050 23.18 -0.44 -18.12
CA ILE A 1050 23.63 0.93 -18.34
C ILE A 1050 25.05 1.00 -17.80
N LEU A 1051 26.01 1.35 -18.66
CA LEU A 1051 27.45 1.31 -18.35
C LEU A 1051 28.09 2.68 -18.61
N LEU A 1052 28.94 3.11 -17.69
CA LEU A 1052 29.86 4.23 -17.84
C LEU A 1052 31.25 3.75 -17.36
N ILE A 1053 32.26 3.88 -18.21
CA ILE A 1053 33.59 3.29 -18.01
C ILE A 1053 34.65 4.33 -18.37
N ASP A 1054 35.58 4.59 -17.44
CA ASP A 1054 36.86 5.25 -17.69
C ASP A 1054 37.95 4.45 -16.95
N THR A 1055 38.60 3.55 -17.68
CA THR A 1055 39.60 2.64 -17.13
C THR A 1055 40.86 3.36 -16.67
N ALA A 1056 41.23 4.50 -17.29
CA ALA A 1056 42.42 5.25 -16.93
C ALA A 1056 42.30 5.89 -15.53
N GLN A 1057 41.08 6.21 -15.12
CA GLN A 1057 40.77 6.75 -13.80
C GLN A 1057 40.23 5.69 -12.81
N THR A 1058 40.25 4.39 -13.18
CA THR A 1058 39.63 3.31 -12.40
C THR A 1058 38.15 3.61 -12.08
N TYR A 1059 37.46 4.29 -12.99
CA TYR A 1059 36.06 4.64 -12.85
C TYR A 1059 35.18 3.62 -13.60
N TYR A 1060 34.30 2.95 -12.87
CA TYR A 1060 33.35 2.01 -13.45
C TYR A 1060 32.00 2.10 -12.75
N LYS A 1061 30.98 2.44 -13.53
CA LYS A 1061 29.59 2.48 -13.08
C LYS A 1061 28.75 1.59 -13.96
N LYS A 1062 28.11 0.61 -13.34
CA LYS A 1062 27.14 -0.28 -13.96
C LYS A 1062 25.83 -0.23 -13.22
N CYS A 1063 24.74 -0.10 -13.94
CA CYS A 1063 23.38 -0.22 -13.42
C CYS A 1063 22.63 -1.30 -14.20
N ILE A 1064 21.95 -2.19 -13.49
CA ILE A 1064 21.08 -3.21 -14.07
C ILE A 1064 19.63 -2.83 -13.76
N VAL A 1065 18.84 -2.67 -14.82
CA VAL A 1065 17.44 -2.28 -14.75
C VAL A 1065 16.56 -3.46 -15.19
N PHE A 1066 15.49 -3.73 -14.45
CA PHE A 1066 14.50 -4.74 -14.79
C PHE A 1066 13.08 -4.18 -14.56
N LYS A 1067 12.23 -4.23 -15.59
CA LYS A 1067 10.86 -3.66 -15.56
C LYS A 1067 10.84 -2.23 -14.98
N ASP A 1068 11.73 -1.38 -15.49
CA ASP A 1068 11.92 0.02 -15.06
C ASP A 1068 12.30 0.20 -13.58
N ARG A 1069 12.91 -0.80 -12.94
CA ARG A 1069 13.42 -0.70 -11.56
C ARG A 1069 14.91 -0.99 -11.56
N LEU A 1070 15.67 -0.22 -10.81
CA LEU A 1070 17.07 -0.56 -10.54
C LEU A 1070 17.11 -1.83 -9.67
N VAL A 1071 17.79 -2.87 -10.14
CA VAL A 1071 17.89 -4.16 -9.44
C VAL A 1071 19.33 -4.54 -9.10
N GLY A 1072 20.30 -3.82 -9.67
CA GLY A 1072 21.72 -4.04 -9.43
C GLY A 1072 22.53 -2.81 -9.78
N ALA A 1073 23.60 -2.57 -9.04
CA ALA A 1073 24.61 -1.60 -9.42
C ALA A 1073 26.02 -1.99 -8.91
N ILE A 1074 27.04 -1.61 -9.69
CA ILE A 1074 28.45 -1.65 -9.28
C ILE A 1074 28.99 -0.24 -9.48
N LEU A 1075 29.61 0.31 -8.43
CA LEU A 1075 30.24 1.63 -8.44
C LEU A 1075 31.70 1.48 -8.02
N MET A 1076 32.62 1.89 -8.88
CA MET A 1076 34.05 1.90 -8.66
C MET A 1076 34.63 3.27 -9.03
N GLY A 1077 35.54 3.79 -8.22
CA GLY A 1077 36.16 5.11 -8.38
C GLY A 1077 35.31 6.26 -7.83
N ASP A 1078 33.98 6.14 -7.89
CA ASP A 1078 33.03 7.02 -7.20
C ASP A 1078 31.82 6.23 -6.70
N LYS A 1079 31.51 6.34 -5.41
CA LYS A 1079 30.37 5.67 -4.76
C LYS A 1079 29.30 6.65 -4.24
N SER A 1080 29.33 7.92 -4.65
CA SER A 1080 28.42 8.98 -4.20
C SER A 1080 26.93 8.61 -4.32
N GLU A 1081 26.55 7.93 -5.41
CA GLU A 1081 25.16 7.49 -5.67
C GLU A 1081 24.76 6.20 -4.92
N PHE A 1082 25.66 5.58 -4.15
CA PHE A 1082 25.40 4.29 -3.50
C PHE A 1082 24.16 4.33 -2.60
N ALA A 1083 23.98 5.40 -1.81
CA ALA A 1083 22.84 5.53 -0.92
C ALA A 1083 21.51 5.65 -1.68
N GLU A 1084 21.49 6.40 -2.79
CA GLU A 1084 20.32 6.51 -3.65
C GLU A 1084 20.01 5.18 -4.34
N PHE A 1085 21.02 4.53 -4.94
CA PHE A 1085 20.84 3.27 -5.64
C PHE A 1085 20.40 2.17 -4.69
N LYS A 1086 20.95 2.16 -3.47
CA LYS A 1086 20.48 1.30 -2.39
C LYS A 1086 19.01 1.50 -2.12
N LYS A 1087 18.59 2.75 -1.91
CA LYS A 1087 17.18 3.07 -1.66
C LYS A 1087 16.29 2.62 -2.81
N LEU A 1088 16.65 2.91 -4.06
CA LEU A 1088 15.91 2.50 -5.25
C LEU A 1088 15.76 0.98 -5.36
N ILE A 1089 16.82 0.21 -5.08
CA ILE A 1089 16.82 -1.25 -5.13
C ILE A 1089 16.03 -1.85 -3.95
N GLU A 1090 16.20 -1.32 -2.73
CA GLU A 1090 15.51 -1.77 -1.51
C GLU A 1090 14.00 -1.53 -1.60
N GLU A 1091 13.60 -0.33 -2.01
CA GLU A 1091 12.20 0.07 -2.16
C GLU A 1091 11.58 -0.47 -3.46
N LYS A 1092 12.42 -0.96 -4.40
CA LYS A 1092 12.02 -1.41 -5.74
C LYS A 1092 11.23 -0.34 -6.49
N THR A 1093 11.64 0.91 -6.33
CA THR A 1093 10.97 2.09 -6.88
C THR A 1093 11.12 2.12 -8.39
N GLU A 1094 10.02 2.33 -9.11
CA GLU A 1094 10.06 2.52 -10.56
C GLU A 1094 10.87 3.78 -10.92
N LEU A 1095 11.68 3.77 -11.96
CA LEU A 1095 12.62 4.85 -12.28
C LEU A 1095 11.92 6.02 -12.97
N SER A 1096 11.04 5.77 -13.94
CA SER A 1096 10.42 6.79 -14.80
C SER A 1096 11.46 7.78 -15.36
N SER A 1097 11.32 9.09 -15.11
CA SER A 1097 12.29 10.11 -15.54
C SER A 1097 13.69 9.91 -14.96
N LYS A 1098 13.82 9.40 -13.72
CA LYS A 1098 15.12 9.13 -13.07
C LYS A 1098 16.00 8.17 -13.86
N ARG A 1099 15.42 7.37 -14.75
CA ARG A 1099 16.19 6.49 -15.62
C ARG A 1099 17.24 7.26 -16.44
N GLN A 1100 16.92 8.49 -16.87
CA GLN A 1100 17.85 9.33 -17.65
C GLN A 1100 18.99 9.90 -16.78
N GLU A 1101 18.77 10.01 -15.47
CA GLU A 1101 19.76 10.51 -14.50
C GLU A 1101 20.82 9.45 -14.20
N LEU A 1102 20.48 8.16 -14.31
CA LEU A 1102 21.43 7.05 -14.08
C LEU A 1102 22.71 7.13 -14.92
N LEU A 1103 22.67 7.76 -16.10
CA LEU A 1103 23.87 7.96 -16.95
C LEU A 1103 24.63 9.26 -16.65
N ARG A 1104 23.91 10.33 -16.27
CA ARG A 1104 24.46 11.68 -16.19
C ARG A 1104 25.14 11.97 -14.85
N GLY A 1105 24.82 11.18 -13.81
CA GLY A 1105 25.24 11.44 -12.44
C GLY A 1105 24.52 12.66 -11.85
N SER A 1106 24.15 12.60 -10.57
CA SER A 1106 23.62 13.78 -9.86
C SER A 1106 24.78 14.66 -9.36
N SER A 1107 24.95 15.83 -9.96
CA SER A 1107 26.06 16.76 -9.73
C SER A 1107 25.92 17.61 -8.46
N THR A 1108 25.75 17.01 -7.28
CA THR A 1108 25.81 17.76 -6.01
C THR A 1108 26.53 16.96 -4.93
N LYS A 1109 27.87 16.98 -4.99
CA LYS A 1109 28.75 16.51 -3.92
C LYS A 1109 28.80 17.59 -2.84
N GLU A 1110 28.16 17.38 -1.69
CA GLU A 1110 28.42 18.24 -0.52
C GLU A 1110 29.81 17.88 0.02
N GLU A 1111 30.67 18.86 0.26
CA GLU A 1111 32.03 18.60 0.77
C GLU A 1111 31.99 17.93 2.15
N VAL A 1112 32.94 17.02 2.38
CA VAL A 1112 33.11 16.38 3.70
C VAL A 1112 33.68 17.40 4.67
N ILE A 1113 32.95 17.70 5.73
CA ILE A 1113 33.36 18.67 6.76
C ILE A 1113 33.82 17.90 8.00
N GLY A 1114 35.10 18.05 8.36
CA GLY A 1114 35.71 17.39 9.52
C GLY A 1114 36.02 15.91 9.29
N GLU A 1115 36.33 15.19 10.38
CA GLU A 1115 36.70 13.77 10.35
C GLU A 1115 35.58 12.90 9.76
N VAL A 1116 35.92 11.96 8.86
CA VAL A 1116 34.95 11.07 8.21
C VAL A 1116 34.35 10.12 9.24
N VAL A 1117 33.05 10.29 9.50
CA VAL A 1117 32.26 9.40 10.36
C VAL A 1117 31.62 8.28 9.54
N CYS A 1118 31.18 8.56 8.32
CA CYS A 1118 30.58 7.56 7.43
C CYS A 1118 31.36 7.42 6.12
N SER A 1119 32.19 6.37 6.02
CA SER A 1119 32.94 6.09 4.79
C SER A 1119 32.03 5.72 3.61
N CYS A 1120 30.83 5.16 3.84
CA CYS A 1120 29.92 4.74 2.76
C CYS A 1120 29.26 5.92 2.06
N GLY A 1121 28.85 6.92 2.83
CA GLY A 1121 28.22 8.14 2.33
C GLY A 1121 29.19 9.30 2.18
N GLN A 1122 30.48 9.10 2.50
CA GLN A 1122 31.49 10.14 2.60
C GLN A 1122 31.00 11.33 3.46
N VAL A 1123 30.59 11.05 4.69
CA VAL A 1123 30.01 12.08 5.60
C VAL A 1123 30.95 12.32 6.77
N GLY A 1124 31.32 13.59 6.99
CA GLY A 1124 32.16 14.01 8.10
C GLY A 1124 31.36 14.40 9.35
N LYS A 1125 32.03 14.44 10.51
CA LYS A 1125 31.46 14.86 11.79
C LYS A 1125 30.84 16.26 11.69
N GLY A 1126 31.47 17.17 10.94
CA GLY A 1126 30.96 18.52 10.69
C GLY A 1126 29.67 18.55 9.87
N ASN A 1127 29.49 17.64 8.90
CA ASN A 1127 28.22 17.52 8.16
C ASN A 1127 27.08 17.11 9.11
N ILE A 1128 27.35 16.17 10.02
CA ILE A 1128 26.38 15.68 11.01
C ILE A 1128 26.02 16.79 12.00
N THR A 1129 27.01 17.48 12.55
CA THR A 1129 26.80 18.60 13.48
C THR A 1129 26.00 19.74 12.82
N LYS A 1130 26.30 20.07 11.56
CA LYS A 1130 25.55 21.07 10.77
C LYS A 1130 24.07 20.69 10.65
N ALA A 1131 23.78 19.42 10.37
CA ALA A 1131 22.40 18.93 10.29
C ALA A 1131 21.68 19.01 11.66
N ILE A 1132 22.36 18.67 12.76
CA ILE A 1132 21.80 18.82 14.11
C ILE A 1132 21.49 20.29 14.42
N GLN A 1133 22.43 21.20 14.12
CA GLN A 1133 22.26 22.64 14.30
C GLN A 1133 21.11 23.21 13.45
N SER A 1134 20.83 22.62 12.29
CA SER A 1134 19.67 22.97 11.45
C SER A 1134 18.31 22.50 11.99
N GLY A 1135 18.29 21.92 13.20
CA GLY A 1135 17.06 21.51 13.90
C GLY A 1135 16.77 20.01 13.86
N CYS A 1136 17.65 19.17 13.31
CA CYS A 1136 17.45 17.73 13.29
C CYS A 1136 17.73 17.10 14.66
N LYS A 1137 16.66 16.73 15.38
CA LYS A 1137 16.77 16.18 16.75
C LYS A 1137 16.70 14.65 16.81
N GLU A 1138 16.22 13.97 15.77
CA GLU A 1138 15.95 12.53 15.80
C GLU A 1138 17.02 11.73 15.05
N PHE A 1139 17.45 10.59 15.61
CA PHE A 1139 18.55 9.79 15.06
C PHE A 1139 18.28 9.31 13.62
N ARG A 1140 17.04 8.84 13.38
CA ARG A 1140 16.64 8.35 12.06
C ARG A 1140 16.57 9.48 11.03
N ALA A 1141 16.03 10.63 11.43
CA ALA A 1141 15.97 11.82 10.58
C ALA A 1141 17.37 12.33 10.24
N LEU A 1142 18.29 12.29 11.21
CA LEU A 1142 19.68 12.71 11.03
C LEU A 1142 20.41 11.83 10.02
N CYS A 1143 20.24 10.51 10.11
CA CYS A 1143 20.78 9.57 9.12
C CYS A 1143 20.19 9.82 7.73
N GLN A 1144 18.88 10.11 7.64
CA GLN A 1144 18.21 10.41 6.37
C GLN A 1144 18.69 11.70 5.72
N GLN A 1145 18.88 12.75 6.52
CA GLN A 1145 19.29 14.07 6.05
C GLN A 1145 20.76 14.09 5.62
N THR A 1146 21.64 13.43 6.38
CA THR A 1146 23.10 13.45 6.14
C THR A 1146 23.58 12.35 5.21
N GLY A 1147 22.79 11.28 5.03
CA GLY A 1147 23.23 10.05 4.38
C GLY A 1147 24.08 9.13 5.27
N ALA A 1148 24.55 9.60 6.42
CA ALA A 1148 25.35 8.79 7.34
C ALA A 1148 24.53 7.63 7.90
N GLY A 1149 25.12 6.43 7.94
CA GLY A 1149 24.46 5.23 8.47
C GLY A 1149 23.40 4.61 7.55
N LEU A 1150 23.11 5.21 6.39
CA LEU A 1150 22.20 4.63 5.40
C LEU A 1150 22.86 3.56 4.53
N GLY A 1151 24.20 3.55 4.44
CA GLY A 1151 24.96 2.57 3.67
C GLY A 1151 25.09 1.20 4.36
N CYS A 1152 26.29 0.85 4.85
CA CYS A 1152 26.51 -0.40 5.57
C CYS A 1152 26.01 -0.37 7.03
N GLY A 1153 25.70 0.82 7.56
CA GLY A 1153 25.23 1.03 8.93
C GLY A 1153 26.30 1.01 10.02
N SER A 1154 27.58 0.78 9.71
CA SER A 1154 28.63 0.63 10.72
C SER A 1154 28.87 1.88 11.57
N CYS A 1155 28.66 3.06 11.01
CA CYS A 1155 28.83 4.35 11.69
C CYS A 1155 27.61 4.79 12.50
N LYS A 1156 26.51 4.03 12.51
CA LYS A 1156 25.29 4.38 13.24
C LYS A 1156 25.51 4.65 14.74
N PRO A 1157 26.31 3.85 15.47
CA PRO A 1157 26.59 4.12 16.89
C PRO A 1157 27.26 5.49 17.09
N GLU A 1158 28.23 5.82 16.25
CA GLU A 1158 28.98 7.08 16.31
C GLU A 1158 28.11 8.29 15.91
N VAL A 1159 27.25 8.15 14.90
CA VAL A 1159 26.24 9.17 14.56
C VAL A 1159 25.27 9.39 15.73
N LYS A 1160 24.89 8.32 16.45
CA LYS A 1160 23.99 8.40 17.61
C LYS A 1160 24.67 9.11 18.78
N GLU A 1161 25.94 8.81 19.02
CA GLU A 1161 26.77 9.47 20.03
C GLU A 1161 26.89 10.97 19.76
N ILE A 1162 27.21 11.39 18.53
CA ILE A 1162 27.27 12.82 18.15
C ILE A 1162 25.93 13.52 18.40
N LEU A 1163 24.80 12.85 18.11
CA LEU A 1163 23.47 13.39 18.40
C LEU A 1163 23.19 13.50 19.90
N ASP A 1164 23.57 12.49 20.68
CA ASP A 1164 23.33 12.45 22.13
C ASP A 1164 24.23 13.46 22.87
N GLU A 1165 25.49 13.63 22.45
CA GLU A 1165 26.40 14.68 22.91
C GLU A 1165 25.79 16.08 22.66
N ALA A 1166 25.28 16.34 21.46
CA ALA A 1166 24.64 17.60 21.13
C ALA A 1166 23.36 17.85 21.96
N ARG A 1167 22.58 16.79 22.24
CA ARG A 1167 21.41 16.87 23.13
C ARG A 1167 21.82 17.21 24.56
N MET A 1168 22.91 16.62 25.08
CA MET A 1168 23.42 16.92 26.42
C MET A 1168 23.95 18.34 26.54
N ALA A 1169 24.64 18.84 25.50
CA ALA A 1169 25.10 20.23 25.46
C ALA A 1169 23.96 21.25 25.47
N THR A 1170 22.78 20.89 24.96
CA THR A 1170 21.57 21.75 24.97
C THR A 1170 20.87 21.76 26.34
N ILE A 1171 21.14 20.80 27.22
CA ILE A 1171 20.56 20.70 28.57
C ILE A 1171 21.42 21.44 29.62
N GLN A 1172 22.65 21.82 29.26
CA GLN A 1172 23.58 22.57 30.12
C GLN A 1172 23.59 24.09 29.89
N VAL A 1173 22.67 24.61 29.06
CA VAL A 1173 22.51 26.05 28.78
C VAL A 1173 21.21 26.58 29.35
#